data_AF-A0A7J6PTC9-F1
#
_entry.id   AF-A0A7J6PTC9-F1
#
_cell.length_a   1.000
_cell.length_b   1.000
_cell.length_c   1.000
_cell.angle_alpha   90.00
_cell.angle_beta   90.00
_cell.angle_gamma   90.00
#
_symmetry.space_group_name_H-M   'P 1'
#
loop_
_entity.id
_entity.type
_entity.pdbx_description
1 polymer ?
#
loop_
_entity_poly.entity_id
_entity_poly.type
_entity_poly.pdbx_seq_one_letter_code
_entity_poly.pdbx_strand_id
1 'polypeptide(L)'
;MSLLKGEYKVCWSESANSLDTDFVAQAGTLVITEPPAMTASLSLVTIEADVPQPIVVSFTTGTSARYSEAANPIQLKIVFTDPSYLEPRTVSDGSIGIDSNFDELSEAKQHICGKYFNELWSSDPSGFPMPQGCYLREDNIDPAVTKTEFYMVFHKRNGLKASTRYEIVMHATAREILTQTLPSNAAVQVWIMDDVIERPLDVIELGKAAANRDVATGPTSRASGDPTFHSTDGFVITGGTDGLLELTSYCINDDLTEDTPDFERNCQPCRSEEDCGNTDVYLHPLLSWNIQSNPLASCTPFEGGVCGSGGVISAAAESVVGGSVVGAGGEDHVNVVKLTIPAIFDPVTDVIQHTIHIGNLRLPENGFFPETITAELLRQEGAGPHYWSSVATGSSKVWIQPTVASVSIVGRAGDGNEKPFKGDMKNELYFRIVTGFNVYAATRGDAELTFFLPPGYKCAQTGSSCAASCIPDNYVPDSLSIFKDSGTGEYLMPSYRGQLGQEVADMVNEAEWSTTESAGILGQSGYAAASCRLTFQQGMVLYGNTVVYMGITVDNPSTALQQSDATNVWTFEAHQKGSTPTYDKRAQLFTLAQPSTTAALAPVASPSDFSANVAVLGKLSEEVIIPTNFAAGAWNELQIFFKTEQECGTAEDGAAQVWVEAPAGFDFTNYCALLTLGDNYFVPEPAIPTRRLP
;
A
#
# COMPACT_ATOMS: atom_id res chain seq x y z
N MET A 1 6.52 -40.45 -8.89
CA MET A 1 7.94 -40.60 -9.29
C MET A 1 8.53 -39.20 -9.27
N SER A 2 9.33 -38.84 -8.27
CA SER A 2 9.96 -37.52 -8.21
C SER A 2 11.17 -37.52 -9.13
N LEU A 3 11.16 -36.69 -10.17
CA LEU A 3 12.34 -36.49 -11.02
C LEU A 3 13.42 -35.79 -10.19
N LEU A 4 14.66 -36.26 -10.29
CA LEU A 4 15.81 -35.67 -9.61
C LEU A 4 16.30 -34.44 -10.38
N LYS A 5 17.13 -33.62 -9.75
CA LYS A 5 17.90 -32.60 -10.47
C LYS A 5 18.71 -33.26 -11.58
N GLY A 6 18.63 -32.72 -12.79
CA GLY A 6 19.37 -33.25 -13.92
C GLY A 6 18.85 -32.81 -15.27
N GLU A 7 19.58 -33.20 -16.31
CA GLU A 7 19.19 -33.04 -17.70
C GLU A 7 18.57 -34.35 -18.19
N TYR A 8 17.31 -34.27 -18.62
CA TYR A 8 16.53 -35.40 -19.11
C TYR A 8 16.32 -35.25 -20.61
N LYS A 9 16.60 -36.30 -21.37
CA LYS A 9 16.22 -36.34 -22.79
C LYS A 9 14.74 -36.64 -22.90
N VAL A 10 14.02 -35.79 -23.62
CA VAL A 10 12.62 -36.01 -23.96
C VAL A 10 12.61 -36.65 -25.34
N CYS A 11 11.98 -37.81 -25.49
CA CYS A 11 11.99 -38.58 -26.73
C CYS A 11 10.56 -38.91 -27.20
N TRP A 12 10.38 -39.04 -28.51
CA TRP A 12 9.15 -39.53 -29.14
C TRP A 12 9.15 -41.06 -29.18
N SER A 13 8.05 -41.68 -28.78
CA SER A 13 7.81 -43.12 -28.92
C SER A 13 6.55 -43.38 -29.75
N GLU A 14 6.57 -44.46 -30.53
CA GLU A 14 5.41 -44.94 -31.30
C GLU A 14 4.33 -45.58 -30.42
N SER A 15 4.61 -45.89 -29.14
CA SER A 15 3.61 -46.43 -28.23
C SER A 15 3.76 -45.88 -26.80
N ALA A 16 2.63 -45.63 -26.13
CA ALA A 16 2.60 -45.07 -24.77
C ALA A 16 3.21 -45.99 -23.69
N ASN A 17 3.47 -47.28 -24.01
CA ASN A 17 3.96 -48.30 -23.08
C ASN A 17 5.28 -48.94 -23.55
N SER A 18 6.07 -48.21 -24.35
CA SER A 18 7.33 -48.75 -24.88
C SER A 18 8.43 -48.79 -23.82
N LEU A 19 9.35 -49.75 -23.93
CA LEU A 19 10.55 -49.79 -23.07
C LEU A 19 11.49 -48.63 -23.46
N ASP A 20 12.46 -48.31 -22.58
CA ASP A 20 13.46 -47.23 -22.73
C ASP A 20 14.28 -47.28 -24.04
N THR A 21 14.18 -48.38 -24.78
CA THR A 21 14.88 -48.65 -26.04
C THR A 21 14.08 -48.33 -27.30
N ASP A 22 12.79 -48.02 -27.18
CA ASP A 22 11.84 -47.94 -28.30
C ASP A 22 11.51 -46.49 -28.69
N PHE A 23 12.43 -45.56 -28.48
CA PHE A 23 12.23 -44.18 -28.92
C PHE A 23 12.69 -43.98 -30.36
N VAL A 24 11.88 -43.28 -31.15
CA VAL A 24 12.12 -43.02 -32.58
C VAL A 24 13.09 -41.87 -32.78
N ALA A 25 13.00 -40.83 -31.94
CA ALA A 25 13.85 -39.66 -31.99
C ALA A 25 13.82 -38.88 -30.67
N GLN A 26 14.88 -38.12 -30.39
CA GLN A 26 14.87 -37.14 -29.31
C GLN A 26 14.01 -35.93 -29.74
N ALA A 27 12.99 -35.61 -28.94
CA ALA A 27 12.12 -34.44 -29.10
C ALA A 27 12.79 -33.17 -28.55
N GLY A 28 13.56 -33.30 -27.47
CA GLY A 28 14.22 -32.18 -26.82
C GLY A 28 14.90 -32.57 -25.51
N THR A 29 15.09 -31.59 -24.64
CA THR A 29 15.72 -31.75 -23.33
C THR A 29 14.88 -31.03 -22.28
N LEU A 30 14.68 -31.67 -21.13
CA LEU A 30 14.10 -31.08 -19.92
C LEU A 30 15.23 -30.93 -18.89
N VAL A 31 15.45 -29.71 -18.41
CA VAL A 31 16.41 -29.45 -17.34
C VAL A 31 15.66 -29.19 -16.05
N ILE A 32 15.93 -30.00 -15.04
CA ILE A 32 15.38 -29.82 -13.69
C ILE A 32 16.49 -29.29 -12.81
N THR A 33 16.31 -28.08 -12.32
CA THR A 33 17.25 -27.41 -11.41
C THR A 33 16.71 -27.39 -9.99
N GLU A 34 17.61 -27.26 -9.04
CA GLU A 34 17.24 -26.95 -7.65
C GLU A 34 17.41 -25.44 -7.49
N PRO A 35 16.36 -24.72 -7.10
CA PRO A 35 16.43 -23.27 -6.97
C PRO A 35 17.41 -22.87 -5.86
N PRO A 36 18.14 -21.76 -6.02
CA PRO A 36 18.87 -21.14 -4.92
C PRO A 36 17.97 -20.92 -3.71
N ALA A 37 18.49 -21.18 -2.52
CA ALA A 37 17.73 -20.98 -1.28
C ALA A 37 17.79 -19.52 -0.84
N MET A 38 16.67 -19.01 -0.33
CA MET A 38 16.60 -17.73 0.38
C MET A 38 16.12 -17.94 1.82
N THR A 39 16.39 -16.97 2.69
CA THR A 39 15.88 -16.99 4.06
C THR A 39 14.39 -16.70 4.06
N ALA A 40 13.60 -17.55 4.73
CA ALA A 40 12.18 -17.32 4.98
C ALA A 40 11.79 -17.79 6.38
N SER A 41 10.76 -17.19 6.95
CA SER A 41 10.24 -17.50 8.29
C SER A 41 8.73 -17.35 8.34
N LEU A 42 8.10 -18.10 9.23
CA LEU A 42 6.66 -18.03 9.51
C LEU A 42 6.50 -17.65 10.98
N SER A 43 5.84 -16.53 11.22
CA SER A 43 5.61 -16.03 12.57
C SER A 43 4.13 -16.07 12.90
N LEU A 44 3.80 -16.76 13.99
CA LEU A 44 2.43 -16.89 14.46
C LEU A 44 2.11 -15.72 15.40
N VAL A 45 0.91 -15.12 15.29
CA VAL A 45 0.41 -14.14 16.28
C VAL A 45 0.03 -14.85 17.58
N THR A 46 -0.77 -15.91 17.50
CA THR A 46 -1.17 -16.75 18.64
C THR A 46 -0.61 -18.16 18.50
N ILE A 47 -0.46 -18.85 19.63
CA ILE A 47 -0.15 -20.28 19.69
C ILE A 47 -1.39 -21.14 20.02
N GLU A 48 -2.58 -20.55 20.10
CA GLU A 48 -3.83 -21.30 20.26
C GLU A 48 -4.15 -22.08 18.98
N ALA A 49 -4.38 -23.38 19.14
CA ALA A 49 -4.73 -24.26 18.04
C ALA A 49 -6.16 -23.98 17.54
N ASP A 50 -6.37 -24.20 16.24
CA ASP A 50 -7.68 -24.24 15.58
C ASP A 50 -8.48 -22.92 15.58
N VAL A 51 -7.85 -21.81 15.98
CA VAL A 51 -8.42 -20.46 15.84
C VAL A 51 -7.95 -19.84 14.52
N PRO A 52 -8.73 -19.00 13.83
CA PRO A 52 -8.24 -18.14 12.74
C PRO A 52 -7.49 -16.91 13.28
N GLN A 53 -6.31 -16.64 12.72
CA GLN A 53 -5.48 -15.52 13.15
C GLN A 53 -4.58 -15.00 12.02
N PRO A 54 -4.09 -13.75 12.13
CA PRO A 54 -3.00 -13.27 11.31
C PRO A 54 -1.69 -14.05 11.55
N ILE A 55 -0.94 -14.26 10.50
CA ILE A 55 0.43 -14.81 10.48
C ILE A 55 1.30 -13.87 9.65
N VAL A 56 2.59 -13.82 9.96
CA VAL A 56 3.58 -13.04 9.19
C VAL A 56 4.50 -14.00 8.46
N VAL A 57 4.53 -13.90 7.12
CA VAL A 57 5.50 -14.59 6.28
C VAL A 57 6.57 -13.58 5.90
N SER A 58 7.80 -13.78 6.39
CA SER A 58 8.94 -12.90 6.10
C SER A 58 10.00 -13.62 5.28
N PHE A 59 10.61 -12.94 4.31
CA PHE A 59 11.70 -13.50 3.51
C PHE A 59 12.69 -12.41 3.05
N THR A 60 13.93 -12.80 2.79
CA THR A 60 14.98 -11.89 2.30
C THR A 60 15.55 -12.41 1.00
N THR A 61 15.42 -11.62 -0.07
CA THR A 61 15.95 -11.97 -1.40
C THR A 61 17.48 -11.97 -1.39
N GLY A 62 18.08 -12.84 -2.21
CA GLY A 62 19.52 -12.90 -2.38
C GLY A 62 20.04 -11.84 -3.36
N THR A 63 21.20 -12.12 -3.97
CA THR A 63 21.90 -11.18 -4.87
C THR A 63 21.76 -11.54 -6.35
N SER A 64 20.70 -12.26 -6.73
CA SER A 64 20.51 -12.69 -8.11
C SER A 64 20.40 -11.48 -9.05
N ALA A 65 21.15 -11.50 -10.16
CA ALA A 65 21.08 -10.46 -11.19
C ALA A 65 19.70 -10.41 -11.87
N ARG A 66 18.91 -11.49 -11.77
CA ARG A 66 17.55 -11.55 -12.35
C ARG A 66 16.63 -10.44 -11.84
N TYR A 67 16.78 -10.01 -10.59
CA TYR A 67 15.99 -8.90 -10.03
C TYR A 67 16.21 -7.56 -10.75
N SER A 68 17.34 -7.40 -11.45
CA SER A 68 17.67 -6.21 -12.24
C SER A 68 17.54 -6.42 -13.76
N GLU A 69 17.26 -7.64 -14.22
CA GLU A 69 17.23 -8.00 -15.64
C GLU A 69 15.83 -8.37 -16.15
N ALA A 70 14.94 -8.86 -15.28
CA ALA A 70 13.63 -9.35 -15.66
C ALA A 70 12.73 -8.20 -16.15
N ALA A 71 12.53 -8.13 -17.48
CA ALA A 71 11.75 -7.07 -18.10
C ALA A 71 10.25 -7.36 -18.14
N ASN A 72 9.83 -8.62 -18.24
CA ASN A 72 8.42 -9.00 -18.16
C ASN A 72 7.98 -9.20 -16.69
N PRO A 73 6.69 -9.46 -16.42
CA PRO A 73 6.20 -9.73 -15.08
C PRO A 73 6.97 -10.87 -14.42
N ILE A 74 7.26 -10.71 -13.12
CA ILE A 74 7.68 -11.79 -12.24
C ILE A 74 6.54 -12.14 -11.27
N GLN A 75 6.62 -13.30 -10.62
CA GLN A 75 5.61 -13.73 -9.66
C GLN A 75 6.22 -14.12 -8.32
N LEU A 76 5.52 -13.77 -7.25
CA LEU A 76 5.71 -14.34 -5.93
C LEU A 76 4.65 -15.42 -5.71
N LYS A 77 5.08 -16.64 -5.44
CA LYS A 77 4.22 -17.79 -5.14
C LYS A 77 4.38 -18.21 -3.68
N ILE A 78 3.29 -18.27 -2.93
CA ILE A 78 3.26 -18.71 -1.53
C ILE A 78 2.47 -20.01 -1.45
N VAL A 79 3.09 -21.06 -0.92
CA VAL A 79 2.51 -22.41 -0.89
C VAL A 79 2.33 -22.86 0.55
N PHE A 80 1.08 -23.14 0.92
CA PHE A 80 0.75 -23.86 2.16
C PHE A 80 0.89 -25.34 1.87
N THR A 81 1.85 -25.99 2.53
CA THR A 81 2.33 -27.31 2.11
C THR A 81 1.44 -28.46 2.54
N ASP A 82 0.74 -28.30 3.67
CA ASP A 82 -0.19 -29.29 4.22
C ASP A 82 -1.20 -28.62 5.17
N PRO A 83 -2.51 -28.62 4.83
CA PRO A 83 -3.55 -28.00 5.65
C PRO A 83 -3.75 -28.67 7.01
N SER A 84 -3.20 -29.87 7.21
CA SER A 84 -3.20 -30.56 8.51
C SER A 84 -2.30 -29.88 9.54
N TYR A 85 -1.39 -29.00 9.11
CA TYR A 85 -0.53 -28.19 9.99
C TYR A 85 -0.95 -26.73 10.02
N LEU A 86 -1.22 -26.16 8.84
CA LEU A 86 -1.56 -24.75 8.70
C LEU A 86 -2.52 -24.57 7.52
N GLU A 87 -3.74 -24.13 7.82
CA GLU A 87 -4.78 -23.92 6.82
C GLU A 87 -4.93 -22.42 6.54
N PRO A 88 -4.75 -21.94 5.31
CA PRO A 88 -4.90 -20.51 5.01
C PRO A 88 -6.37 -20.06 5.12
N ARG A 89 -6.59 -18.78 5.45
CA ARG A 89 -7.90 -18.13 5.61
C ARG A 89 -7.96 -16.83 4.80
N THR A 90 -9.17 -16.35 4.53
CA THR A 90 -9.38 -14.97 4.03
C THR A 90 -9.05 -13.95 5.13
N VAL A 91 -8.83 -12.68 4.78
CA VAL A 91 -8.62 -11.58 5.74
C VAL A 91 -9.82 -11.41 6.70
N SER A 92 -11.02 -11.83 6.28
CA SER A 92 -12.22 -11.89 7.13
C SER A 92 -12.40 -13.21 7.89
N ASP A 93 -11.33 -13.99 8.06
CA ASP A 93 -11.30 -15.31 8.72
C ASP A 93 -12.14 -16.42 8.08
N GLY A 94 -12.79 -16.15 6.95
CA GLY A 94 -13.52 -17.13 6.16
C GLY A 94 -12.62 -18.22 5.57
N SER A 95 -13.21 -19.40 5.33
CA SER A 95 -12.56 -20.48 4.58
C SER A 95 -12.20 -20.05 3.17
N ILE A 96 -11.11 -20.61 2.66
CA ILE A 96 -10.70 -20.36 1.28
C ILE A 96 -11.48 -21.27 0.35
N GLY A 97 -12.18 -20.67 -0.60
CA GLY A 97 -12.76 -21.36 -1.74
C GLY A 97 -11.99 -20.95 -2.98
N ILE A 98 -11.56 -21.94 -3.77
CA ILE A 98 -11.00 -21.69 -5.10
C ILE A 98 -12.16 -21.42 -6.05
N ASP A 99 -12.11 -20.23 -6.62
CA ASP A 99 -12.99 -19.83 -7.70
C ASP A 99 -12.24 -20.09 -9.01
N SER A 100 -12.82 -20.95 -9.86
CA SER A 100 -12.24 -21.32 -11.15
C SER A 100 -12.25 -20.18 -12.18
N ASN A 101 -12.71 -18.99 -11.80
CA ASN A 101 -12.58 -17.77 -12.60
C ASN A 101 -11.35 -16.93 -12.18
N PHE A 102 -10.60 -17.36 -11.16
CA PHE A 102 -9.44 -16.65 -10.59
C PHE A 102 -8.31 -17.63 -10.22
N ASP A 103 -8.12 -18.68 -11.02
CA ASP A 103 -7.09 -19.70 -10.80
C ASP A 103 -5.95 -19.69 -11.84
N GLU A 104 -6.04 -18.78 -12.81
CA GLU A 104 -5.02 -18.59 -13.84
C GLU A 104 -4.33 -17.20 -13.81
N LEU A 105 -3.16 -17.11 -14.43
CA LEU A 105 -2.36 -15.87 -14.53
C LEU A 105 -3.14 -14.72 -15.20
N SER A 106 -3.86 -14.99 -16.28
CA SER A 106 -4.70 -14.00 -16.98
C SER A 106 -5.88 -13.50 -16.15
N GLU A 107 -6.23 -14.24 -15.09
CA GLU A 107 -7.38 -13.95 -14.24
C GLU A 107 -6.96 -13.24 -12.95
N ALA A 108 -5.68 -12.96 -12.74
CA ALA A 108 -5.26 -12.26 -11.54
C ALA A 108 -5.94 -10.89 -11.43
N LYS A 109 -6.38 -10.53 -10.22
CA LYS A 109 -7.05 -9.25 -9.93
C LYS A 109 -6.61 -8.69 -8.59
N GLN A 110 -6.71 -7.38 -8.41
CA GLN A 110 -6.40 -6.70 -7.15
C GLN A 110 -7.32 -7.12 -6.02
N HIS A 111 -8.61 -7.30 -6.31
CA HIS A 111 -9.56 -7.66 -5.28
C HIS A 111 -9.29 -9.06 -4.67
N ILE A 112 -8.64 -9.93 -5.45
CA ILE A 112 -8.15 -11.22 -4.96
C ILE A 112 -6.97 -11.03 -4.02
N CYS A 113 -6.08 -10.07 -4.29
CA CYS A 113 -5.00 -9.74 -3.36
C CYS A 113 -5.57 -9.30 -2.00
N GLY A 114 -6.47 -8.31 -1.99
CA GLY A 114 -7.07 -7.79 -0.74
C GLY A 114 -7.99 -8.77 -0.02
N LYS A 115 -8.36 -9.90 -0.64
CA LYS A 115 -9.06 -11.00 0.04
C LYS A 115 -8.13 -11.84 0.94
N TYR A 116 -6.84 -11.91 0.61
CA TYR A 116 -5.90 -12.86 1.23
C TYR A 116 -4.68 -12.22 1.91
N PHE A 117 -4.27 -11.03 1.47
CA PHE A 117 -3.15 -10.30 2.06
C PHE A 117 -3.68 -9.09 2.81
N ASN A 118 -3.39 -9.02 4.10
CA ASN A 118 -3.82 -7.91 4.96
C ASN A 118 -2.84 -6.73 4.89
N GLU A 119 -1.55 -7.04 4.91
CA GLU A 119 -0.48 -6.03 4.93
C GLU A 119 0.73 -6.52 4.12
N LEU A 120 1.42 -5.58 3.48
CA LEU A 120 2.67 -5.80 2.76
C LEU A 120 3.71 -4.77 3.20
N TRP A 121 4.94 -5.21 3.42
CA TRP A 121 6.05 -4.32 3.79
C TRP A 121 7.37 -4.80 3.19
N SER A 122 8.28 -3.86 2.92
CA SER A 122 9.66 -4.19 2.58
C SER A 122 10.65 -3.24 3.25
N SER A 123 11.90 -3.67 3.35
CA SER A 123 13.02 -2.83 3.77
C SER A 123 13.51 -1.86 2.68
N ASP A 124 12.93 -1.91 1.47
CA ASP A 124 13.20 -0.91 0.45
C ASP A 124 12.50 0.39 0.86
N PRO A 125 13.17 1.56 0.82
CA PRO A 125 12.51 2.84 1.05
C PRO A 125 11.27 3.06 0.16
N SER A 126 11.24 2.51 -1.05
CA SER A 126 10.09 2.55 -1.97
C SER A 126 8.98 1.54 -1.62
N GLY A 127 9.16 0.79 -0.54
CA GLY A 127 8.25 -0.19 0.03
C GLY A 127 8.04 -1.42 -0.82
N PHE A 128 6.98 -2.16 -0.49
CA PHE A 128 6.62 -3.38 -1.22
C PHE A 128 6.09 -3.00 -2.61
N PRO A 129 6.54 -3.64 -3.71
CA PRO A 129 6.02 -3.33 -5.04
C PRO A 129 4.52 -3.61 -5.10
N MET A 130 3.70 -2.62 -5.46
CA MET A 130 2.26 -2.85 -5.60
C MET A 130 2.02 -3.99 -6.60
N PRO A 131 1.34 -5.09 -6.20
CA PRO A 131 1.01 -6.17 -7.12
C PRO A 131 0.23 -5.63 -8.30
N GLN A 132 0.32 -6.29 -9.44
CA GLN A 132 -0.61 -6.10 -10.56
C GLN A 132 -1.95 -6.81 -10.27
N GLY A 133 -1.90 -7.99 -9.67
CA GLY A 133 -3.06 -8.74 -9.22
C GLY A 133 -2.65 -10.10 -8.64
N CYS A 134 -3.62 -10.82 -8.07
CA CYS A 134 -3.39 -12.12 -7.46
C CYS A 134 -4.38 -13.16 -7.95
N TYR A 135 -3.97 -14.42 -7.93
CA TYR A 135 -4.80 -15.58 -8.25
C TYR A 135 -4.45 -16.74 -7.31
N LEU A 136 -5.33 -17.74 -7.24
CA LEU A 136 -5.21 -18.85 -6.29
C LEU A 136 -5.40 -20.19 -7.00
N ARG A 137 -4.53 -21.14 -6.71
CA ARG A 137 -4.62 -22.50 -7.25
C ARG A 137 -4.52 -23.56 -6.15
N GLU A 138 -5.18 -24.69 -6.37
CA GLU A 138 -4.94 -25.92 -5.63
C GLU A 138 -4.02 -26.84 -6.42
N ASP A 139 -2.94 -27.28 -5.78
CA ASP A 139 -2.14 -28.40 -6.28
C ASP A 139 -2.68 -29.70 -5.66
N ASN A 140 -3.45 -30.42 -6.46
CA ASN A 140 -4.03 -31.72 -6.16
C ASN A 140 -3.26 -32.87 -6.85
N ILE A 141 -2.01 -32.64 -7.28
CA ILE A 141 -1.19 -33.68 -7.93
C ILE A 141 -0.92 -34.84 -6.96
N ASP A 142 -0.70 -34.54 -5.68
CA ASP A 142 -0.67 -35.56 -4.64
C ASP A 142 -2.06 -35.70 -4.01
N PRO A 143 -2.80 -36.79 -4.27
CA PRO A 143 -4.14 -36.97 -3.71
C PRO A 143 -4.14 -37.13 -2.18
N ALA A 144 -2.98 -37.32 -1.55
CA ALA A 144 -2.86 -37.40 -0.10
C ALA A 144 -2.78 -36.02 0.58
N VAL A 145 -2.32 -34.97 -0.14
CA VAL A 145 -2.12 -33.63 0.41
C VAL A 145 -2.46 -32.58 -0.64
N THR A 146 -3.61 -31.92 -0.46
CA THR A 146 -3.98 -30.73 -1.24
C THR A 146 -3.19 -29.53 -0.76
N LYS A 147 -2.39 -28.91 -1.64
CA LYS A 147 -1.69 -27.66 -1.33
C LYS A 147 -2.46 -26.47 -1.87
N THR A 148 -2.43 -25.39 -1.11
CA THR A 148 -2.98 -24.10 -1.55
C THR A 148 -1.84 -23.19 -1.99
N GLU A 149 -1.93 -22.67 -3.21
CA GLU A 149 -0.90 -21.86 -3.85
C GLU A 149 -1.43 -20.47 -4.18
N PHE A 150 -0.92 -19.46 -3.49
CA PHE A 150 -1.21 -18.06 -3.78
C PHE A 150 -0.18 -17.52 -4.73
N TYR A 151 -0.64 -16.82 -5.76
CA TYR A 151 0.23 -16.17 -6.73
C TYR A 151 -0.03 -14.68 -6.71
N MET A 152 1.04 -13.91 -6.54
CA MET A 152 1.06 -12.46 -6.65
C MET A 152 1.89 -12.10 -7.88
N VAL A 153 1.23 -11.47 -8.85
CA VAL A 153 1.83 -11.08 -10.13
C VAL A 153 2.19 -9.60 -10.06
N PHE A 154 3.38 -9.21 -10.54
CA PHE A 154 3.77 -7.81 -10.62
C PHE A 154 3.77 -7.28 -12.05
N HIS A 155 3.67 -5.97 -12.24
CA HIS A 155 3.77 -5.39 -13.59
C HIS A 155 5.15 -5.61 -14.22
N LYS A 156 5.22 -5.48 -15.55
CA LYS A 156 6.50 -5.42 -16.28
C LYS A 156 7.47 -4.47 -15.60
N ARG A 157 8.70 -4.92 -15.36
CA ARG A 157 9.76 -4.13 -14.73
C ARG A 157 9.43 -3.65 -13.32
N ASN A 158 8.33 -4.06 -12.72
CA ASN A 158 7.99 -3.76 -11.33
C ASN A 158 8.03 -5.10 -10.59
N GLY A 159 8.76 -5.19 -9.50
CA GLY A 159 8.96 -6.47 -8.85
C GLY A 159 9.90 -6.38 -7.67
N LEU A 160 10.14 -7.53 -7.07
CA LEU A 160 11.05 -7.67 -5.96
C LEU A 160 12.47 -7.26 -6.38
N LYS A 161 13.15 -6.58 -5.46
CA LYS A 161 14.54 -6.19 -5.54
C LYS A 161 15.43 -7.20 -4.81
N ALA A 162 16.67 -7.32 -5.26
CA ALA A 162 17.72 -8.10 -4.60
C ALA A 162 18.05 -7.56 -3.21
N SER A 163 18.55 -8.44 -2.32
CA SER A 163 19.04 -8.08 -0.98
C SER A 163 18.06 -7.25 -0.15
N THR A 164 16.78 -7.57 -0.27
CA THR A 164 15.68 -6.81 0.33
C THR A 164 14.84 -7.76 1.17
N ARG A 165 14.48 -7.33 2.38
CA ARG A 165 13.57 -8.03 3.27
C ARG A 165 12.13 -7.66 2.92
N TYR A 166 11.26 -8.65 2.91
CA TYR A 166 9.84 -8.52 2.64
C TYR A 166 9.04 -9.22 3.73
N GLU A 167 7.90 -8.64 4.09
CA GLU A 167 6.97 -9.19 5.07
C GLU A 167 5.54 -9.07 4.55
N ILE A 168 4.77 -10.14 4.78
CA ILE A 168 3.41 -10.30 4.31
C ILE A 168 2.55 -10.80 5.47
N VAL A 169 1.48 -10.07 5.79
CA VAL A 169 0.47 -10.51 6.75
C VAL A 169 -0.65 -11.23 6.01
N MET A 170 -0.90 -12.48 6.37
CA MET A 170 -2.00 -13.32 5.87
C MET A 170 -2.78 -13.88 7.05
N HIS A 171 -3.99 -14.40 6.84
CA HIS A 171 -4.69 -15.15 7.87
C HIS A 171 -4.54 -16.64 7.64
N ALA A 172 -4.44 -17.41 8.73
CA ALA A 172 -4.41 -18.86 8.71
C ALA A 172 -5.00 -19.42 10.00
N THR A 173 -5.22 -20.73 10.04
CA THR A 173 -5.56 -21.51 11.23
C THR A 173 -4.44 -22.51 11.46
N ALA A 174 -3.73 -22.36 12.57
CA ALA A 174 -2.66 -23.27 12.96
C ALA A 174 -3.24 -24.48 13.68
N ARG A 175 -2.78 -25.69 13.34
CA ARG A 175 -3.22 -26.94 13.98
C ARG A 175 -2.26 -27.32 15.09
N GLU A 176 -2.74 -28.05 16.09
CA GLU A 176 -1.95 -28.50 17.26
C GLU A 176 -0.66 -29.25 16.89
N ILE A 177 -0.61 -29.89 15.72
CA ILE A 177 0.56 -30.64 15.25
C ILE A 177 1.69 -29.74 14.68
N LEU A 178 1.43 -28.45 14.45
CA LEU A 178 2.41 -27.50 13.94
C LEU A 178 3.44 -27.15 15.02
N THR A 179 4.72 -27.35 14.70
CA THR A 179 5.84 -27.03 15.59
C THR A 179 6.95 -26.32 14.82
N GLN A 180 7.98 -25.85 15.51
CA GLN A 180 9.17 -25.28 14.88
C GLN A 180 9.91 -26.28 13.98
N THR A 181 9.64 -27.59 14.13
CA THR A 181 10.33 -28.65 13.38
C THR A 181 9.41 -29.43 12.43
N LEU A 182 8.09 -29.24 12.53
CA LEU A 182 7.09 -29.92 11.70
C LEU A 182 6.16 -28.91 11.03
N PRO A 183 5.85 -29.09 9.74
CA PRO A 183 6.27 -30.20 8.89
C PRO A 183 7.74 -30.09 8.47
N SER A 184 8.39 -31.23 8.24
CA SER A 184 9.83 -31.31 7.93
C SER A 184 10.24 -30.60 6.63
N ASN A 185 9.27 -30.32 5.75
CA ASN A 185 9.47 -29.62 4.48
C ASN A 185 8.88 -28.19 4.46
N ALA A 186 8.82 -27.55 5.64
CA ALA A 186 8.24 -26.24 5.93
C ALA A 186 6.71 -26.17 5.82
N ALA A 187 6.09 -25.38 6.70
CA ALA A 187 4.64 -25.15 6.71
C ALA A 187 4.23 -24.25 5.53
N VAL A 188 5.08 -23.27 5.22
CA VAL A 188 4.91 -22.36 4.09
C VAL A 188 6.18 -22.34 3.25
N GLN A 189 6.04 -22.38 1.93
CA GLN A 189 7.15 -22.17 1.00
C GLN A 189 6.92 -20.89 0.21
N VAL A 190 7.96 -20.10 0.06
CA VAL A 190 7.95 -18.85 -0.70
C VAL A 190 8.82 -19.05 -1.94
N TRP A 191 8.21 -18.95 -3.10
CA TRP A 191 8.84 -19.16 -4.40
C TRP A 191 8.87 -17.83 -5.13
N ILE A 192 10.06 -17.39 -5.51
CA ILE A 192 10.20 -16.24 -6.41
C ILE A 192 10.39 -16.81 -7.81
N MET A 193 9.34 -16.71 -8.61
CA MET A 193 9.33 -17.17 -9.99
C MET A 193 9.97 -16.11 -10.88
N ASP A 194 10.66 -16.55 -11.94
CA ASP A 194 11.23 -15.65 -12.95
C ASP A 194 10.14 -15.13 -13.89
N ASP A 195 10.58 -14.52 -14.97
CA ASP A 195 9.79 -14.01 -16.09
C ASP A 195 8.68 -14.98 -16.53
N VAL A 196 7.43 -14.57 -16.34
CA VAL A 196 6.25 -15.42 -16.63
C VAL A 196 6.04 -15.71 -18.12
N ILE A 197 6.73 -15.01 -19.01
CA ILE A 197 6.56 -15.14 -20.46
C ILE A 197 7.69 -15.99 -21.04
N GLU A 198 8.93 -15.60 -20.75
CA GLU A 198 10.12 -16.23 -21.33
C GLU A 198 10.60 -17.43 -20.52
N ARG A 199 10.37 -17.42 -19.20
CA ARG A 199 10.87 -18.41 -18.24
C ARG A 199 9.80 -18.83 -17.21
N PRO A 200 8.58 -19.21 -17.62
CA PRO A 200 7.42 -19.38 -16.74
C PRO A 200 7.56 -20.46 -15.67
N LEU A 201 8.52 -21.37 -15.82
CA LEU A 201 8.77 -22.48 -14.89
C LEU A 201 10.06 -22.29 -14.08
N ASP A 202 10.82 -21.24 -14.35
CA ASP A 202 12.09 -21.00 -13.66
C ASP A 202 11.83 -20.30 -12.33
N VAL A 203 12.63 -20.68 -11.34
CA VAL A 203 12.56 -20.17 -9.98
C VAL A 203 13.87 -19.43 -9.72
N ILE A 204 13.76 -18.16 -9.37
CA ILE A 204 14.90 -17.33 -8.97
C ILE A 204 15.42 -17.84 -7.62
N GLU A 205 14.53 -17.94 -6.63
CA GLU A 205 14.85 -18.36 -5.27
C GLU A 205 13.68 -19.08 -4.58
N LEU A 206 14.01 -19.96 -3.63
CA LEU A 206 13.05 -20.69 -2.79
C LEU A 206 13.36 -20.48 -1.30
N GLY A 207 12.40 -19.96 -0.56
CA GLY A 207 12.39 -19.88 0.89
C GLY A 207 11.50 -20.96 1.50
N LYS A 208 11.98 -21.59 2.58
CA LYS A 208 11.22 -22.57 3.36
C LYS A 208 10.99 -22.03 4.76
N ALA A 209 9.74 -21.76 5.12
CA ALA A 209 9.36 -21.16 6.39
C ALA A 209 8.77 -22.21 7.35
N ALA A 210 9.43 -22.38 8.48
CA ALA A 210 8.91 -23.09 9.65
C ALA A 210 8.33 -22.09 10.65
N ALA A 211 7.40 -22.53 11.49
CA ALA A 211 6.83 -21.70 12.54
C ALA A 211 7.92 -21.25 13.52
N ASN A 212 7.84 -20.01 14.00
CA ASN A 212 8.75 -19.48 15.01
C ASN A 212 8.45 -19.99 16.43
N ARG A 213 7.27 -20.57 16.65
CA ARG A 213 6.78 -21.09 17.93
C ARG A 213 6.01 -22.39 17.71
N ASP A 214 6.00 -23.23 18.74
CA ASP A 214 5.15 -24.42 18.78
C ASP A 214 3.71 -24.01 19.10
N VAL A 215 2.74 -24.60 18.40
CA VAL A 215 1.33 -24.46 18.76
C VAL A 215 1.08 -25.21 20.06
N ALA A 216 0.28 -24.63 20.95
CA ALA A 216 -0.02 -25.25 22.24
C ALA A 216 -0.77 -26.57 22.05
N THR A 217 -0.49 -27.52 22.95
CA THR A 217 -1.16 -28.83 22.97
C THR A 217 -2.34 -28.84 23.93
N GLY A 218 -3.47 -29.38 23.48
CA GLY A 218 -4.74 -29.43 24.20
C GLY A 218 -5.54 -28.13 24.16
N PRO A 219 -6.88 -28.21 24.25
CA PRO A 219 -7.75 -27.05 24.25
C PRO A 219 -7.64 -26.30 25.58
N THR A 220 -7.81 -24.99 25.52
CA THR A 220 -7.98 -24.13 26.69
C THR A 220 -9.18 -24.59 27.51
N SER A 221 -8.97 -24.84 28.79
CA SER A 221 -9.95 -25.44 29.68
C SER A 221 -10.07 -24.62 30.95
N ARG A 222 -11.23 -23.94 31.11
CA ARG A 222 -11.61 -23.30 32.38
C ARG A 222 -11.59 -24.28 33.55
N ALA A 223 -11.91 -25.56 33.31
CA ALA A 223 -11.86 -26.60 34.34
C ALA A 223 -10.43 -26.93 34.80
N SER A 224 -9.44 -26.63 33.96
CA SER A 224 -8.01 -26.77 34.26
C SER A 224 -7.41 -25.49 34.85
N GLY A 225 -8.22 -24.45 35.08
CA GLY A 225 -7.76 -23.14 35.57
C GLY A 225 -7.15 -22.25 34.49
N ASP A 226 -7.34 -22.55 33.19
CA ASP A 226 -6.82 -21.72 32.12
C ASP A 226 -7.55 -20.37 32.05
N PRO A 227 -6.83 -19.24 31.90
CA PRO A 227 -7.44 -17.93 31.76
C PRO A 227 -8.19 -17.85 30.43
N THR A 228 -9.40 -17.28 30.45
CA THR A 228 -10.18 -17.06 29.23
C THR A 228 -10.79 -15.68 29.26
N PHE A 229 -10.88 -15.06 28.10
CA PHE A 229 -11.63 -13.81 27.93
C PHE A 229 -13.12 -14.06 28.21
N HIS A 230 -13.81 -13.02 28.67
CA HIS A 230 -15.26 -13.06 28.83
C HIS A 230 -15.91 -13.32 27.46
N SER A 231 -16.86 -14.26 27.38
CA SER A 231 -17.40 -14.71 26.09
C SER A 231 -18.27 -13.67 25.37
N THR A 232 -18.67 -12.61 26.06
CA THR A 232 -19.51 -11.54 25.50
C THR A 232 -18.72 -10.27 25.25
N ASP A 233 -18.00 -9.79 26.26
CA ASP A 233 -17.31 -8.48 26.22
C ASP A 233 -15.82 -8.62 25.87
N GLY A 234 -15.22 -9.75 26.22
CA GLY A 234 -13.80 -10.07 26.03
C GLY A 234 -12.83 -8.93 26.39
N PHE A 235 -11.94 -8.60 25.46
CA PHE A 235 -11.00 -7.49 25.60
C PHE A 235 -11.63 -6.19 25.10
N VAL A 236 -11.70 -5.17 25.97
CA VAL A 236 -12.33 -3.87 25.70
C VAL A 236 -11.35 -2.72 25.89
N ILE A 237 -11.26 -1.85 24.89
CA ILE A 237 -10.52 -0.58 24.99
C ILE A 237 -11.44 0.50 25.54
N THR A 238 -11.04 1.12 26.66
CA THR A 238 -11.76 2.21 27.32
C THR A 238 -11.22 3.59 26.90
N GLY A 239 -12.05 4.64 27.00
CA GLY A 239 -11.66 6.03 26.70
C GLY A 239 -12.04 6.57 25.31
N GLY A 240 -12.62 5.73 24.44
CA GLY A 240 -13.12 6.11 23.11
C GLY A 240 -14.61 6.46 23.08
N THR A 241 -15.11 6.84 21.89
CA THR A 241 -16.56 7.00 21.63
C THR A 241 -17.06 5.84 20.77
N ASP A 242 -18.16 5.20 21.15
CA ASP A 242 -18.75 4.04 20.47
C ASP A 242 -17.74 2.92 20.15
N GLY A 243 -16.80 2.65 21.07
CA GLY A 243 -15.82 1.57 20.91
C GLY A 243 -14.64 1.85 19.97
N LEU A 244 -14.50 3.11 19.52
CA LEU A 244 -13.34 3.61 18.80
C LEU A 244 -12.53 4.57 19.66
N LEU A 245 -11.26 4.25 19.90
CA LEU A 245 -10.30 5.14 20.56
C LEU A 245 -9.40 5.82 19.51
N GLU A 246 -9.41 7.15 19.50
CA GLU A 246 -8.42 7.96 18.76
C GLU A 246 -7.15 8.08 19.58
N LEU A 247 -6.03 7.64 19.03
CA LEU A 247 -4.73 7.80 19.67
C LEU A 247 -4.09 9.10 19.18
N THR A 248 -3.92 10.04 20.09
CA THR A 248 -3.20 11.30 19.86
C THR A 248 -1.94 11.33 20.72
N SER A 249 -0.86 11.92 20.19
CA SER A 249 0.35 12.15 20.97
C SER A 249 0.09 13.23 22.03
N TYR A 250 0.29 12.90 23.30
CA TYR A 250 0.33 13.88 24.39
C TYR A 250 1.74 13.91 24.99
N CYS A 251 2.30 15.10 25.13
CA CYS A 251 3.46 15.30 25.99
C CYS A 251 2.96 15.42 27.43
N ILE A 252 3.29 14.46 28.28
CA ILE A 252 3.15 14.61 29.73
C ILE A 252 4.31 15.53 30.16
N ASN A 253 4.00 16.70 30.75
CA ASN A 253 5.03 17.54 31.38
C ASN A 253 5.57 16.86 32.65
N ASP A 254 6.79 17.21 33.06
CA ASP A 254 7.58 16.62 34.15
C ASP A 254 6.88 16.55 35.55
N ASP A 255 5.69 17.12 35.70
CA ASP A 255 4.98 17.32 36.97
C ASP A 255 3.79 16.35 37.23
N LEU A 256 3.43 15.45 36.31
CA LEU A 256 2.50 14.32 36.56
C LEU A 256 1.18 14.63 37.30
N THR A 257 0.59 15.82 37.15
CA THR A 257 -0.73 16.13 37.73
C THR A 257 -1.82 16.20 36.66
N GLU A 258 -2.69 15.19 36.63
CA GLU A 258 -4.03 15.27 36.05
C GLU A 258 -5.03 14.75 37.12
N ASP A 259 -6.03 15.58 37.43
CA ASP A 259 -7.00 15.39 38.52
C ASP A 259 -7.84 14.12 38.31
N THR A 260 -7.85 13.22 39.30
CA THR A 260 -8.79 12.10 39.40
C THR A 260 -9.53 12.07 40.75
N PRO A 261 -10.83 11.70 40.78
CA PRO A 261 -11.64 11.69 41.99
C PRO A 261 -11.50 10.40 42.81
N ASP A 262 -11.66 10.59 44.11
CA ASP A 262 -11.49 9.69 45.24
C ASP A 262 -12.76 8.84 45.52
N PHE A 263 -12.64 7.55 45.85
CA PHE A 263 -13.70 6.81 46.57
C PHE A 263 -13.21 5.58 47.37
N GLU A 264 -13.78 5.44 48.57
CA GLU A 264 -13.40 4.54 49.66
C GLU A 264 -14.22 3.21 49.73
N ARG A 265 -13.51 2.08 49.95
CA ARG A 265 -13.72 0.94 50.91
C ARG A 265 -14.42 -0.41 50.55
N ASN A 266 -13.58 -1.46 50.64
CA ASN A 266 -13.67 -2.80 51.31
C ASN A 266 -14.48 -3.97 50.67
N CYS A 267 -14.09 -5.27 50.62
CA CYS A 267 -12.88 -6.12 50.84
C CYS A 267 -13.18 -7.62 50.42
N GLN A 268 -12.12 -8.42 50.10
CA GLN A 268 -11.91 -9.91 50.26
C GLN A 268 -12.17 -10.94 49.09
N PRO A 269 -11.48 -12.13 49.01
CA PRO A 269 -10.15 -12.39 48.40
C PRO A 269 -10.03 -13.62 47.44
N CYS A 270 -8.97 -13.69 46.60
CA CYS A 270 -8.36 -14.94 46.06
C CYS A 270 -6.83 -14.79 45.88
N ARG A 271 -6.07 -15.91 45.73
CA ARG A 271 -4.85 -16.16 46.54
C ARG A 271 -3.48 -16.36 45.86
N SER A 272 -3.28 -16.34 44.53
CA SER A 272 -1.91 -16.43 43.97
C SER A 272 -1.74 -16.15 42.46
N GLU A 273 -0.49 -15.82 42.09
CA GLU A 273 0.10 -15.58 40.75
C GLU A 273 -0.17 -16.69 39.70
N GLU A 274 -0.44 -17.92 40.12
CA GLU A 274 -0.78 -19.05 39.22
C GLU A 274 -2.15 -18.93 38.53
N ASP A 275 -3.04 -18.06 39.01
CA ASP A 275 -4.45 -18.02 38.56
C ASP A 275 -4.76 -16.92 37.52
N CYS A 276 -3.86 -15.96 37.24
CA CYS A 276 -4.21 -14.72 36.49
C CYS A 276 -3.50 -14.48 35.13
N GLY A 277 -2.56 -15.32 34.71
CA GLY A 277 -1.97 -15.32 33.35
C GLY A 277 -1.15 -14.08 32.93
N ASN A 278 -0.42 -14.19 31.82
CA ASN A 278 0.17 -13.10 31.04
C ASN A 278 -0.81 -12.70 29.91
N THR A 279 -0.76 -11.44 29.48
CA THR A 279 -1.56 -10.92 28.36
C THR A 279 -0.65 -10.35 27.29
N ASP A 280 -0.70 -10.90 26.09
CA ASP A 280 -0.04 -10.33 24.92
C ASP A 280 -1.06 -9.51 24.13
N VAL A 281 -0.81 -8.22 23.96
CA VAL A 281 -1.65 -7.29 23.19
C VAL A 281 -0.96 -7.01 21.85
N TYR A 282 -1.61 -7.40 20.75
CA TYR A 282 -1.07 -7.22 19.40
C TYR A 282 -1.60 -5.94 18.78
N LEU A 283 -0.68 -5.05 18.41
CA LEU A 283 -0.99 -3.75 17.83
C LEU A 283 -1.11 -3.87 16.31
N HIS A 284 -2.33 -3.70 15.80
CA HIS A 284 -2.63 -3.68 14.37
C HIS A 284 -2.60 -2.22 13.84
N PRO A 285 -2.16 -1.98 12.60
CA PRO A 285 -1.59 -2.95 11.64
C PRO A 285 -0.21 -3.45 12.08
N LEU A 286 0.04 -4.75 11.97
CA LEU A 286 1.23 -5.42 12.52
C LEU A 286 2.55 -4.85 11.98
N LEU A 287 2.58 -4.42 10.72
CA LEU A 287 3.78 -3.94 10.04
C LEU A 287 3.96 -2.41 10.13
N SER A 288 3.09 -1.71 10.86
CA SER A 288 3.17 -0.25 11.04
C SER A 288 3.73 0.16 12.39
N TRP A 289 3.56 -0.66 13.43
CA TRP A 289 4.00 -0.36 14.78
C TRP A 289 5.49 -0.64 14.98
N ASN A 290 6.18 0.29 15.63
CA ASN A 290 7.52 0.07 16.15
C ASN A 290 7.72 0.84 17.46
N ILE A 291 7.35 0.23 18.58
CA ILE A 291 7.34 0.87 19.91
C ILE A 291 8.76 1.25 20.36
N GLN A 292 9.79 0.49 19.96
CA GLN A 292 11.24 0.64 20.24
C GLN A 292 11.67 0.72 21.72
N SER A 293 10.75 0.96 22.65
CA SER A 293 10.99 1.10 24.07
C SER A 293 9.94 0.31 24.84
N ASN A 294 10.24 -0.03 26.10
CA ASN A 294 9.24 -0.70 26.93
C ASN A 294 8.09 0.27 27.22
N PRO A 295 6.84 -0.17 27.04
CA PRO A 295 5.68 0.61 27.42
C PRO A 295 5.61 0.77 28.94
N LEU A 296 4.94 1.84 29.37
CA LEU A 296 4.57 2.02 30.77
C LEU A 296 3.17 1.44 30.97
N ALA A 297 3.03 0.46 31.85
CA ALA A 297 1.73 -0.06 32.24
C ALA A 297 1.44 0.27 33.71
N SER A 298 0.28 0.88 33.93
CA SER A 298 -0.29 1.05 35.27
C SER A 298 -1.69 0.45 35.29
N CYS A 299 -2.19 0.15 36.47
CA CYS A 299 -3.50 -0.42 36.63
C CYS A 299 -4.29 0.30 37.71
N THR A 300 -5.54 0.58 37.35
CA THR A 300 -6.58 1.04 38.25
C THR A 300 -7.46 -0.16 38.61
N PRO A 301 -7.48 -0.57 39.88
CA PRO A 301 -8.22 -1.76 40.26
C PRO A 301 -9.73 -1.55 40.20
N PHE A 302 -10.48 -2.63 39.98
CA PHE A 302 -11.93 -2.65 40.23
C PHE A 302 -12.20 -2.27 41.70
N GLU A 303 -13.34 -1.62 41.98
CA GLU A 303 -13.68 -1.00 43.28
C GLU A 303 -13.14 -1.74 44.52
N GLY A 304 -12.18 -1.13 45.22
CA GLY A 304 -11.60 -1.67 46.47
C GLY A 304 -10.58 -2.81 46.28
N GLY A 305 -10.19 -3.10 45.05
CA GLY A 305 -9.26 -4.15 44.70
C GLY A 305 -7.79 -3.75 44.63
N VAL A 306 -6.93 -4.69 44.25
CA VAL A 306 -5.50 -4.52 44.01
C VAL A 306 -5.14 -5.05 42.62
N CYS A 307 -4.32 -4.30 41.90
CA CYS A 307 -3.71 -4.78 40.65
C CYS A 307 -2.25 -4.35 40.54
N GLY A 308 -1.42 -4.96 41.38
CA GLY A 308 0.01 -4.73 41.49
C GLY A 308 0.43 -3.92 42.71
N SER A 309 1.68 -4.08 43.12
CA SER A 309 2.31 -3.29 44.18
C SER A 309 2.43 -1.84 43.74
N GLY A 310 1.53 -0.97 44.20
CA GLY A 310 1.47 0.44 43.79
C GLY A 310 0.84 0.69 42.42
N GLY A 311 0.03 -0.25 41.92
CA GLY A 311 -0.67 -0.12 40.63
C GLY A 311 0.25 -0.22 39.42
N VAL A 312 1.48 -0.74 39.57
CA VAL A 312 2.42 -0.95 38.46
C VAL A 312 2.28 -2.36 37.92
N ILE A 313 2.15 -2.47 36.60
CA ILE A 313 2.16 -3.74 35.87
C ILE A 313 3.46 -3.81 35.06
N SER A 314 4.10 -4.98 35.03
CA SER A 314 5.27 -5.18 34.19
C SER A 314 4.84 -5.26 32.73
N ALA A 315 5.42 -4.42 31.88
CA ALA A 315 5.15 -4.42 30.46
C ALA A 315 6.45 -4.45 29.65
N ALA A 316 6.47 -5.29 28.62
CA ALA A 316 7.60 -5.44 27.70
C ALA A 316 7.11 -5.26 26.27
N ALA A 317 7.99 -4.72 25.41
CA ALA A 317 7.73 -4.63 23.98
C ALA A 317 8.37 -5.83 23.26
N GLU A 318 7.59 -6.56 22.47
CA GLU A 318 8.04 -7.70 21.66
C GLU A 318 7.66 -7.49 20.19
N SER A 319 8.27 -8.27 19.31
CA SER A 319 7.96 -8.39 17.88
C SER A 319 7.33 -9.74 17.63
N VAL A 320 6.25 -9.77 16.83
CA VAL A 320 5.69 -11.03 16.33
C VAL A 320 6.74 -11.83 15.55
N VAL A 321 7.58 -11.15 14.77
CA VAL A 321 8.58 -11.78 13.89
C VAL A 321 9.84 -12.19 14.64
N GLY A 322 10.36 -11.30 15.50
CA GLY A 322 11.66 -11.45 16.16
C GLY A 322 11.65 -11.88 17.62
N GLY A 323 10.49 -11.92 18.29
CA GLY A 323 10.40 -12.11 19.75
C GLY A 323 10.78 -10.84 20.53
N SER A 324 11.46 -10.95 21.66
CA SER A 324 11.83 -9.79 22.50
C SER A 324 12.99 -8.97 21.90
N VAL A 325 12.74 -7.71 21.51
CA VAL A 325 13.71 -6.87 20.75
C VAL A 325 14.17 -5.60 21.49
N VAL A 326 13.75 -5.35 22.73
CA VAL A 326 14.05 -4.07 23.42
C VAL A 326 15.56 -3.87 23.63
N GLY A 327 16.11 -2.83 23.02
CA GLY A 327 17.52 -2.44 23.14
C GLY A 327 18.49 -3.14 22.18
N ALA A 328 18.02 -4.12 21.39
CA ALA A 328 18.74 -4.61 20.23
C ALA A 328 18.30 -3.77 19.03
N GLY A 329 19.21 -3.15 18.29
CA GLY A 329 18.90 -2.37 17.08
C GLY A 329 18.43 -3.26 15.91
N GLY A 330 17.44 -4.11 16.15
CA GLY A 330 16.85 -5.03 15.19
C GLY A 330 15.98 -4.30 14.16
N GLU A 331 15.88 -4.90 12.98
CA GLU A 331 15.05 -4.41 11.87
C GLU A 331 13.58 -4.84 12.01
N ASP A 332 13.24 -5.60 13.05
CA ASP A 332 11.90 -6.16 13.26
C ASP A 332 10.92 -5.12 13.83
N HIS A 333 9.67 -5.16 13.35
CA HIS A 333 8.60 -4.34 13.90
C HIS A 333 8.26 -4.78 15.32
N VAL A 334 8.34 -3.84 16.26
CA VAL A 334 7.95 -4.05 17.66
C VAL A 334 6.49 -3.64 17.81
N ASN A 335 5.62 -4.64 17.81
CA ASN A 335 4.17 -4.51 17.66
C ASN A 335 3.37 -5.32 18.70
N VAL A 336 4.03 -5.90 19.70
CA VAL A 336 3.40 -6.63 20.81
C VAL A 336 3.69 -5.93 22.12
N VAL A 337 2.66 -5.68 22.91
CA VAL A 337 2.77 -5.27 24.31
C VAL A 337 2.47 -6.46 25.19
N LYS A 338 3.50 -7.01 25.83
CA LYS A 338 3.39 -8.12 26.76
C LYS A 338 3.21 -7.60 28.17
N LEU A 339 2.06 -7.88 28.75
CA LEU A 339 1.71 -7.55 30.12
C LEU A 339 1.89 -8.78 30.99
N THR A 340 2.70 -8.65 32.04
CA THR A 340 2.84 -9.66 33.08
C THR A 340 2.02 -9.21 34.28
N ILE A 341 0.93 -9.95 34.53
CA ILE A 341 0.06 -9.68 35.67
C ILE A 341 0.83 -9.99 36.96
N PRO A 342 0.91 -9.04 37.90
CA PRO A 342 1.70 -9.21 39.12
C PRO A 342 1.06 -10.21 40.08
N ALA A 343 1.87 -10.79 40.97
CA ALA A 343 1.43 -11.75 41.98
C ALA A 343 0.30 -11.24 42.91
N ILE A 344 0.18 -9.93 43.07
CA ILE A 344 -0.85 -9.26 43.87
C ILE A 344 -1.86 -8.62 42.91
N PHE A 345 -2.77 -9.43 42.37
CA PHE A 345 -3.79 -8.99 41.42
C PHE A 345 -5.12 -9.71 41.73
N ASP A 346 -6.22 -8.98 41.84
CA ASP A 346 -7.52 -9.61 42.11
C ASP A 346 -8.03 -10.37 40.87
N PRO A 347 -8.78 -11.48 41.05
CA PRO A 347 -9.26 -12.25 39.91
C PRO A 347 -10.21 -11.45 39.04
N VAL A 348 -9.91 -11.40 37.74
CA VAL A 348 -10.86 -10.91 36.74
C VAL A 348 -12.02 -11.90 36.67
N THR A 349 -13.24 -11.40 36.89
CA THR A 349 -14.47 -12.18 36.78
C THR A 349 -15.48 -11.39 35.96
N ASP A 350 -16.66 -11.97 35.70
CA ASP A 350 -17.75 -11.27 35.01
C ASP A 350 -18.22 -9.99 35.76
N VAL A 351 -17.85 -9.83 37.04
CA VAL A 351 -18.21 -8.67 37.88
C VAL A 351 -16.99 -7.80 38.23
N ILE A 352 -15.79 -8.37 38.25
CA ILE A 352 -14.56 -7.68 38.67
C ILE A 352 -13.71 -7.39 37.43
N GLN A 353 -13.61 -6.11 37.07
CA GLN A 353 -12.88 -5.64 35.89
C GLN A 353 -11.83 -4.59 36.27
N HIS A 354 -10.57 -4.91 36.04
CA HIS A 354 -9.46 -3.98 36.25
C HIS A 354 -9.21 -3.16 34.98
N THR A 355 -8.85 -1.89 35.13
CA THR A 355 -8.47 -1.04 33.99
C THR A 355 -6.96 -0.94 33.91
N ILE A 356 -6.37 -1.40 32.81
CA ILE A 356 -4.93 -1.27 32.55
C ILE A 356 -4.71 -0.07 31.64
N HIS A 357 -3.90 0.88 32.09
CA HIS A 357 -3.47 2.03 31.31
C HIS A 357 -2.09 1.74 30.72
N ILE A 358 -1.99 1.77 29.39
CA ILE A 358 -0.74 1.58 28.65
C ILE A 358 -0.34 2.93 28.05
N GLY A 359 0.89 3.37 28.35
CA GLY A 359 1.46 4.61 27.86
C GLY A 359 2.88 4.43 27.35
N ASN A 360 3.50 5.55 26.94
CA ASN A 360 4.85 5.58 26.35
C ASN A 360 4.96 4.73 25.06
N LEU A 361 3.90 4.69 24.25
CA LEU A 361 3.90 4.02 22.96
C LEU A 361 4.39 4.98 21.88
N ARG A 362 5.41 4.58 21.10
CA ARG A 362 5.75 5.27 19.86
C ARG A 362 4.68 4.94 18.81
N LEU A 363 3.89 5.95 18.47
CA LEU A 363 2.82 5.85 17.49
C LEU A 363 3.39 5.75 16.05
N PRO A 364 2.75 4.98 15.14
CA PRO A 364 3.08 4.96 13.72
C PRO A 364 3.01 6.36 13.09
N GLU A 365 4.06 6.75 12.37
CA GLU A 365 4.23 8.13 11.86
C GLU A 365 3.15 8.54 10.84
N ASN A 366 2.63 7.58 10.08
CA ASN A 366 1.64 7.84 9.03
C ASN A 366 0.19 7.56 9.44
N GLY A 367 -0.04 7.15 10.69
CA GLY A 367 -1.36 6.73 11.16
C GLY A 367 -1.97 5.54 10.41
N PHE A 368 -3.23 5.21 10.71
CA PHE A 368 -3.96 4.09 10.13
C PHE A 368 -5.47 4.20 10.43
N PHE A 369 -6.30 3.62 9.55
CA PHE A 369 -7.76 3.59 9.73
C PHE A 369 -8.19 2.67 10.88
N PRO A 370 -9.44 2.73 11.38
CA PRO A 370 -9.86 1.94 12.54
C PRO A 370 -9.56 0.44 12.50
N GLU A 371 -8.52 0.03 13.23
CA GLU A 371 -8.06 -1.35 13.32
C GLU A 371 -8.49 -2.01 14.62
N THR A 372 -8.82 -3.30 14.54
CA THR A 372 -9.17 -4.09 15.72
C THR A 372 -7.90 -4.53 16.44
N ILE A 373 -7.80 -4.26 17.74
CA ILE A 373 -6.73 -4.80 18.58
C ILE A 373 -7.11 -6.21 19.04
N THR A 374 -6.16 -7.13 18.93
CA THR A 374 -6.33 -8.52 19.35
C THR A 374 -5.44 -8.81 20.56
N ALA A 375 -5.81 -9.78 21.38
CA ALA A 375 -5.03 -10.14 22.55
C ALA A 375 -5.02 -11.65 22.79
N GLU A 376 -3.99 -12.16 23.45
CA GLU A 376 -3.87 -13.55 23.89
C GLU A 376 -3.67 -13.60 25.40
N LEU A 377 -4.42 -14.44 26.10
CA LEU A 377 -4.18 -14.80 27.49
C LEU A 377 -3.45 -16.14 27.56
N LEU A 378 -2.43 -16.23 28.40
CA LEU A 378 -1.65 -17.45 28.58
C LEU A 378 -1.19 -17.58 30.03
N ARG A 379 -1.03 -18.80 30.54
CA ARG A 379 -0.38 -19.02 31.85
C ARG A 379 1.12 -18.78 31.78
N GLN A 380 1.77 -18.78 32.95
CA GLN A 380 3.24 -18.83 33.02
C GLN A 380 3.74 -20.03 32.21
N GLU A 381 4.84 -19.87 31.47
CA GLU A 381 5.40 -20.86 30.54
C GLU A 381 4.63 -21.08 29.21
N GLY A 382 3.60 -20.27 28.91
CA GLY A 382 2.92 -20.30 27.60
C GLY A 382 1.84 -21.40 27.46
N ALA A 383 1.30 -21.89 28.58
CA ALA A 383 0.26 -22.91 28.58
C ALA A 383 -1.16 -22.31 28.58
N GLY A 384 -2.13 -23.03 28.00
CA GLY A 384 -3.55 -22.66 27.97
C GLY A 384 -3.84 -21.32 27.26
N PRO A 385 -3.38 -21.13 26.01
CA PRO A 385 -3.57 -19.87 25.29
C PRO A 385 -5.03 -19.64 24.92
N HIS A 386 -5.55 -18.45 25.17
CA HIS A 386 -6.89 -18.05 24.73
C HIS A 386 -6.79 -16.73 23.97
N TYR A 387 -6.92 -16.80 22.67
CA TYR A 387 -6.86 -15.71 21.73
C TYR A 387 -8.22 -15.03 21.57
N TRP A 388 -8.19 -13.72 21.47
CA TRP A 388 -9.37 -12.88 21.26
C TRP A 388 -9.22 -12.07 19.98
N SER A 389 -10.10 -12.38 19.02
CA SER A 389 -10.18 -11.72 17.72
C SER A 389 -11.57 -11.18 17.37
N SER A 390 -12.64 -11.61 18.06
CA SER A 390 -14.02 -11.29 17.69
C SER A 390 -14.70 -10.32 18.65
N VAL A 391 -15.34 -9.27 18.12
CA VAL A 391 -16.03 -8.26 18.92
C VAL A 391 -17.55 -8.47 18.82
N ALA A 392 -18.17 -9.14 19.78
CA ALA A 392 -19.64 -9.31 19.79
C ALA A 392 -20.38 -7.98 20.03
N THR A 393 -19.72 -6.99 20.66
CA THR A 393 -20.31 -5.71 21.08
C THR A 393 -19.40 -4.52 20.79
N GLY A 394 -18.90 -4.41 19.55
CA GLY A 394 -18.48 -3.13 18.97
C GLY A 394 -17.38 -2.30 19.66
N SER A 395 -16.53 -2.84 20.54
CA SER A 395 -15.47 -2.05 21.18
C SER A 395 -14.15 -2.81 21.32
N SER A 396 -13.19 -2.46 20.46
CA SER A 396 -11.72 -2.61 20.65
C SER A 396 -10.97 -2.12 19.41
N LYS A 397 -11.46 -1.04 18.79
CA LYS A 397 -10.78 -0.42 17.65
C LYS A 397 -9.96 0.77 18.10
N VAL A 398 -8.76 0.88 17.58
CA VAL A 398 -7.94 2.09 17.68
C VAL A 398 -7.72 2.67 16.30
N TRP A 399 -7.51 3.97 16.23
CA TRP A 399 -7.12 4.63 14.99
C TRP A 399 -6.22 5.82 15.29
N ILE A 400 -5.43 6.18 14.29
CA ILE A 400 -4.59 7.38 14.27
C ILE A 400 -4.86 8.06 12.96
N GLN A 401 -5.14 9.36 12.96
CA GLN A 401 -5.47 10.07 11.72
C GLN A 401 -4.44 9.79 10.62
N PRO A 402 -4.83 9.11 9.52
CA PRO A 402 -3.87 8.71 8.50
C PRO A 402 -3.31 9.93 7.79
N THR A 403 -2.00 9.94 7.55
CA THR A 403 -1.28 11.01 6.86
C THR A 403 -0.64 10.44 5.60
N VAL A 404 -0.88 11.10 4.48
CA VAL A 404 -0.35 10.68 3.19
C VAL A 404 1.14 11.04 3.12
N ALA A 405 2.00 10.09 2.74
CA ALA A 405 3.44 10.30 2.73
C ALA A 405 3.88 11.20 1.58
N SER A 406 3.34 11.00 0.37
CA SER A 406 3.64 11.84 -0.79
C SER A 406 2.59 11.68 -1.89
N VAL A 407 2.15 12.80 -2.46
CA VAL A 407 1.41 12.85 -3.73
C VAL A 407 1.98 13.96 -4.60
N SER A 408 2.29 13.64 -5.86
CA SER A 408 2.92 14.57 -6.80
C SER A 408 2.51 14.30 -8.24
N ILE A 409 2.47 15.34 -9.06
CA ILE A 409 2.16 15.25 -10.48
C ILE A 409 3.45 15.02 -11.27
N VAL A 410 3.45 14.08 -12.21
CA VAL A 410 4.58 13.85 -13.12
C VAL A 410 4.73 15.09 -14.01
N GLY A 411 5.90 15.72 -13.95
CA GLY A 411 6.28 16.92 -14.69
C GLY A 411 7.38 16.70 -15.71
N ARG A 412 7.88 15.46 -15.86
CA ARG A 412 8.87 15.11 -16.88
C ARG A 412 8.30 15.36 -18.28
N ALA A 413 9.03 16.10 -19.11
CA ALA A 413 8.58 16.45 -20.45
C ALA A 413 8.34 15.19 -21.30
N GLY A 414 7.17 15.13 -21.95
CA GLY A 414 6.74 13.97 -22.74
C GLY A 414 5.97 12.90 -21.94
N ASP A 415 5.85 13.04 -20.63
CA ASP A 415 5.10 12.09 -19.78
C ASP A 415 3.77 12.68 -19.31
N GLY A 416 2.84 12.86 -20.24
CA GLY A 416 1.53 13.48 -20.01
C GLY A 416 1.53 14.99 -20.20
N ASN A 417 0.43 15.63 -19.79
CA ASN A 417 0.14 17.05 -19.98
C ASN A 417 0.29 17.52 -21.45
N GLU A 418 -0.07 16.67 -22.41
CA GLU A 418 0.12 16.93 -23.85
C GLU A 418 -0.80 18.03 -24.39
N LYS A 419 -1.84 18.41 -23.63
CA LYS A 419 -2.76 19.49 -23.97
C LYS A 419 -2.75 20.55 -22.86
N PRO A 420 -1.65 21.29 -22.69
CA PRO A 420 -1.46 22.16 -21.54
C PRO A 420 -2.21 23.49 -21.65
N PHE A 421 -2.94 23.76 -22.74
CA PHE A 421 -3.48 25.09 -22.99
C PHE A 421 -4.85 25.31 -22.36
N LYS A 422 -5.17 26.58 -22.06
CA LYS A 422 -6.46 27.00 -21.52
C LYS A 422 -7.62 26.53 -22.41
N GLY A 423 -8.65 25.99 -21.77
CA GLY A 423 -9.83 25.43 -22.43
C GLY A 423 -9.57 24.18 -23.28
N ASP A 424 -8.35 23.62 -23.28
CA ASP A 424 -8.15 22.31 -23.86
C ASP A 424 -8.91 21.26 -23.07
N MET A 425 -9.56 20.35 -23.79
CA MET A 425 -10.33 19.27 -23.21
C MET A 425 -9.51 17.98 -23.20
N LYS A 426 -9.77 17.15 -22.19
CA LYS A 426 -9.14 15.84 -22.01
C LYS A 426 -7.60 15.90 -22.02
N ASN A 427 -7.06 16.68 -21.11
CA ASN A 427 -5.64 16.71 -20.79
C ASN A 427 -5.33 15.58 -19.79
N GLU A 428 -4.41 14.69 -20.16
CA GLU A 428 -4.05 13.53 -19.34
C GLU A 428 -2.89 13.87 -18.40
N LEU A 429 -3.08 13.67 -17.10
CA LEU A 429 -2.11 13.94 -16.06
C LEU A 429 -1.80 12.65 -15.29
N TYR A 430 -0.53 12.41 -14.98
CA TYR A 430 -0.12 11.26 -14.19
C TYR A 430 0.31 11.68 -12.78
N PHE A 431 -0.16 10.95 -11.78
CA PHE A 431 0.10 11.21 -10.38
C PHE A 431 0.88 10.05 -9.78
N ARG A 432 1.91 10.38 -9.00
CA ARG A 432 2.61 9.44 -8.13
C ARG A 432 2.04 9.57 -6.72
N ILE A 433 1.62 8.47 -6.14
CA ILE A 433 0.95 8.38 -4.84
C ILE A 433 1.72 7.40 -3.97
N VAL A 434 1.99 7.79 -2.73
CA VAL A 434 2.54 6.95 -1.68
C VAL A 434 1.70 7.18 -0.43
N THR A 435 0.82 6.23 -0.12
CA THR A 435 0.07 6.26 1.14
C THR A 435 0.95 5.66 2.22
N GLY A 436 0.95 6.26 3.41
CA GLY A 436 1.67 5.68 4.56
C GLY A 436 0.85 4.64 5.33
N PHE A 437 -0.31 4.24 4.78
CA PHE A 437 -1.35 3.43 5.40
C PHE A 437 -2.09 2.61 4.34
N ASN A 438 -2.75 1.53 4.76
CA ASN A 438 -3.59 0.70 3.90
C ASN A 438 -4.93 1.39 3.62
N VAL A 439 -5.46 1.20 2.41
CA VAL A 439 -6.83 1.60 2.03
C VAL A 439 -7.52 0.35 1.51
N TYR A 440 -8.58 -0.11 2.17
CA TYR A 440 -9.26 -1.36 1.84
C TYR A 440 -10.78 -1.19 1.78
N ALA A 441 -11.40 -1.82 0.77
CA ALA A 441 -12.85 -1.83 0.60
C ALA A 441 -13.44 -3.21 0.93
N ALA A 442 -13.93 -3.38 2.16
CA ALA A 442 -14.62 -4.62 2.59
C ALA A 442 -15.89 -4.90 1.75
N THR A 443 -16.61 -3.83 1.45
CA THR A 443 -17.75 -3.77 0.53
C THR A 443 -17.48 -2.71 -0.53
N ARG A 444 -18.15 -2.80 -1.68
CA ARG A 444 -18.11 -1.74 -2.70
C ARG A 444 -18.45 -0.38 -2.07
N GLY A 445 -17.59 0.60 -2.29
CA GLY A 445 -17.76 1.96 -1.79
C GLY A 445 -17.23 2.20 -0.39
N ASP A 446 -16.65 1.19 0.27
CA ASP A 446 -16.06 1.36 1.59
C ASP A 446 -14.70 2.06 1.54
N ALA A 447 -14.10 2.22 0.36
CA ALA A 447 -12.87 3.00 0.22
C ALA A 447 -12.89 3.92 -1.00
N GLU A 448 -12.40 5.14 -0.81
CA GLU A 448 -12.38 6.18 -1.84
C GLU A 448 -11.04 6.93 -1.84
N LEU A 449 -10.54 7.24 -3.04
CA LEU A 449 -9.44 8.19 -3.25
C LEU A 449 -9.99 9.40 -4.00
N THR A 450 -9.82 10.60 -3.46
CA THR A 450 -10.39 11.83 -4.04
C THR A 450 -9.29 12.85 -4.33
N PHE A 451 -9.23 13.29 -5.58
CA PHE A 451 -8.45 14.45 -6.00
C PHE A 451 -9.37 15.66 -6.10
N PHE A 452 -9.11 16.70 -5.32
CA PHE A 452 -9.79 17.97 -5.47
C PHE A 452 -8.98 18.86 -6.41
N LEU A 453 -9.68 19.35 -7.44
CA LEU A 453 -9.11 20.10 -8.53
C LEU A 453 -9.10 21.60 -8.18
N PRO A 454 -8.11 22.36 -8.67
CA PRO A 454 -8.12 23.81 -8.55
C PRO A 454 -9.31 24.44 -9.29
N PRO A 455 -9.66 25.71 -8.97
CA PRO A 455 -10.76 26.41 -9.61
C PRO A 455 -10.65 26.43 -11.14
N GLY A 456 -11.76 26.10 -11.81
CA GLY A 456 -11.89 26.14 -13.26
C GLY A 456 -11.50 24.85 -13.98
N TYR A 457 -10.69 23.98 -13.36
CA TYR A 457 -10.52 22.62 -13.86
C TYR A 457 -11.83 21.83 -13.76
N LYS A 458 -12.04 20.89 -14.68
CA LYS A 458 -13.12 19.91 -14.59
C LYS A 458 -12.55 18.51 -14.67
N CYS A 459 -13.12 17.61 -13.87
CA CYS A 459 -12.80 16.20 -14.02
C CYS A 459 -13.46 15.67 -15.29
N ALA A 460 -12.64 15.25 -16.26
CA ALA A 460 -13.10 14.74 -17.54
C ALA A 460 -12.98 13.21 -17.62
N GLN A 461 -12.83 12.54 -16.47
CA GLN A 461 -12.83 11.08 -16.41
C GLN A 461 -14.08 10.51 -17.02
N THR A 462 -13.88 9.68 -18.03
CA THR A 462 -14.90 8.77 -18.50
C THR A 462 -15.10 7.73 -17.41
N GLY A 463 -16.30 7.67 -16.83
CA GLY A 463 -16.65 6.67 -15.82
C GLY A 463 -16.59 5.25 -16.38
N SER A 464 -17.10 4.30 -15.58
CA SER A 464 -17.22 2.85 -15.89
C SER A 464 -17.98 2.49 -17.19
N SER A 465 -18.44 3.47 -17.97
CA SER A 465 -19.06 3.30 -19.28
C SER A 465 -18.09 2.98 -20.43
N CYS A 466 -16.80 2.83 -20.15
CA CYS A 466 -15.82 2.42 -21.15
C CYS A 466 -16.02 0.93 -21.51
N ALA A 467 -16.39 0.63 -22.76
CA ALA A 467 -16.37 -0.75 -23.26
C ALA A 467 -14.91 -1.26 -23.33
N ALA A 468 -14.69 -2.59 -23.39
CA ALA A 468 -13.35 -3.22 -23.41
C ALA A 468 -12.37 -2.71 -24.50
N SER A 469 -12.80 -1.85 -25.42
CA SER A 469 -12.03 -1.29 -26.53
C SER A 469 -11.44 0.11 -26.29
N CYS A 470 -11.67 0.76 -25.15
CA CYS A 470 -11.10 2.09 -24.85
C CYS A 470 -10.09 2.01 -23.70
N ILE A 471 -8.92 2.63 -23.87
CA ILE A 471 -7.93 2.80 -22.78
C ILE A 471 -8.61 3.66 -21.71
N PRO A 472 -8.74 3.21 -20.45
CA PRO A 472 -9.39 3.98 -19.42
C PRO A 472 -8.45 5.11 -19.02
N ASP A 473 -9.04 6.23 -18.67
CA ASP A 473 -8.32 7.45 -18.35
C ASP A 473 -7.39 7.34 -17.11
N ASN A 474 -7.40 6.22 -16.39
CA ASN A 474 -6.52 5.95 -15.26
C ASN A 474 -5.33 5.00 -15.58
N TYR A 475 -5.21 4.54 -16.83
CA TYR A 475 -4.08 3.74 -17.26
C TYR A 475 -2.79 4.57 -17.30
N VAL A 476 -1.70 4.03 -16.77
CA VAL A 476 -0.38 4.68 -16.80
C VAL A 476 0.51 3.92 -17.76
N PRO A 477 0.93 4.43 -18.92
CA PRO A 477 1.78 3.68 -19.85
C PRO A 477 3.09 3.21 -19.21
N ASP A 478 3.55 2.00 -19.52
CA ASP A 478 4.86 1.51 -19.07
C ASP A 478 6.03 2.13 -19.86
N SER A 479 5.71 2.89 -20.91
CA SER A 479 6.65 3.58 -21.81
C SER A 479 7.04 4.98 -21.36
N LEU A 480 6.40 5.51 -20.31
CA LEU A 480 6.72 6.84 -19.78
C LEU A 480 8.20 6.92 -19.42
N SER A 481 8.81 8.04 -19.79
CA SER A 481 10.24 8.26 -19.60
C SER A 481 10.63 8.35 -18.13
N ILE A 482 9.70 8.65 -17.20
CA ILE A 482 9.90 8.71 -15.75
C ILE A 482 10.35 7.36 -15.17
N PHE A 483 10.01 6.26 -15.85
CA PHE A 483 10.45 4.91 -15.51
C PHE A 483 11.82 4.56 -16.10
N LYS A 484 12.51 5.54 -16.67
CA LYS A 484 13.87 5.41 -17.23
C LYS A 484 14.85 6.25 -16.43
N ASP A 485 16.07 5.74 -16.32
CA ASP A 485 17.21 6.49 -15.82
C ASP A 485 17.48 7.69 -16.74
N SER A 486 17.59 8.88 -16.16
CA SER A 486 17.77 10.11 -16.93
C SER A 486 19.13 10.23 -17.62
N GLY A 487 20.14 9.49 -17.14
CA GLY A 487 21.49 9.50 -17.68
C GLY A 487 21.69 8.48 -18.80
N THR A 488 21.15 7.26 -18.65
CA THR A 488 21.31 6.19 -19.64
C THR A 488 20.14 6.08 -20.62
N GLY A 489 18.95 6.52 -20.23
CA GLY A 489 17.71 6.30 -20.98
C GLY A 489 17.18 4.86 -20.92
N GLU A 490 17.82 3.99 -20.12
CA GLU A 490 17.37 2.62 -19.90
C GLU A 490 16.26 2.56 -18.84
N TYR A 491 15.40 1.55 -18.91
CA TYR A 491 14.34 1.38 -17.93
C TYR A 491 14.91 0.94 -16.57
N LEU A 492 14.33 1.50 -15.50
CA LEU A 492 14.62 1.13 -14.12
C LEU A 492 14.09 -0.27 -13.80
N MET A 493 14.87 -1.04 -13.03
CA MET A 493 14.53 -2.39 -12.57
C MET A 493 14.88 -2.54 -11.07
N PRO A 494 13.89 -2.58 -10.16
CA PRO A 494 12.48 -2.33 -10.43
C PRO A 494 12.21 -0.85 -10.77
N SER A 495 11.16 -0.63 -11.55
CA SER A 495 10.66 0.68 -11.97
C SER A 495 9.79 1.37 -10.92
N TYR A 496 9.34 0.62 -9.91
CA TYR A 496 8.36 1.05 -8.89
C TYR A 496 7.05 1.57 -9.50
N ARG A 497 6.72 1.17 -10.73
CA ARG A 497 5.45 1.47 -11.40
C ARG A 497 4.35 0.54 -10.87
N GLY A 498 3.88 0.81 -9.66
CA GLY A 498 2.64 0.24 -9.16
C GLY A 498 1.43 0.85 -9.88
N GLN A 499 0.42 0.04 -10.16
CA GLN A 499 -0.87 0.49 -10.69
C GLN A 499 -1.97 -0.37 -10.07
N LEU A 500 -3.16 0.21 -9.93
CA LEU A 500 -4.34 -0.54 -9.50
C LEU A 500 -4.96 -1.23 -10.73
N GLY A 501 -4.82 -2.55 -10.81
CA GLY A 501 -5.45 -3.40 -11.83
C GLY A 501 -4.56 -3.80 -13.00
N GLN A 502 -4.92 -4.91 -13.65
CA GLN A 502 -4.10 -5.58 -14.66
C GLN A 502 -4.20 -4.97 -16.05
N GLU A 503 -5.43 -4.70 -16.48
CA GLU A 503 -5.74 -4.25 -17.82
C GLU A 503 -6.86 -3.23 -17.79
N VAL A 504 -6.93 -2.49 -18.89
CA VAL A 504 -8.00 -1.57 -19.26
C VAL A 504 -9.40 -2.08 -18.89
N ALA A 505 -9.74 -3.31 -19.25
CA ALA A 505 -11.06 -3.89 -19.02
C ALA A 505 -11.30 -4.31 -17.56
N ASP A 506 -10.23 -4.62 -16.82
CA ASP A 506 -10.30 -5.04 -15.42
C ASP A 506 -10.43 -3.86 -14.46
N MET A 507 -9.80 -2.74 -14.78
CA MET A 507 -9.87 -1.52 -13.96
C MET A 507 -11.32 -1.04 -13.78
N VAL A 508 -12.18 -1.25 -14.79
CA VAL A 508 -13.63 -0.94 -14.74
C VAL A 508 -14.38 -1.83 -13.73
N ASN A 509 -13.89 -3.05 -13.51
CA ASN A 509 -14.48 -4.01 -12.57
C ASN A 509 -13.90 -3.90 -11.15
N GLU A 510 -12.83 -3.13 -10.97
CA GLU A 510 -12.09 -3.01 -9.71
C GLU A 510 -12.33 -1.66 -9.03
N ALA A 511 -12.52 -0.58 -9.78
CA ALA A 511 -12.93 0.69 -9.21
C ALA A 511 -13.83 1.49 -10.16
N GLU A 512 -14.56 2.43 -9.58
CA GLU A 512 -15.46 3.31 -10.31
C GLU A 512 -15.09 4.77 -10.09
N TRP A 513 -14.97 5.51 -11.19
CA TRP A 513 -14.80 6.96 -11.14
C TRP A 513 -16.15 7.66 -11.02
N SER A 514 -16.19 8.64 -10.14
CA SER A 514 -17.25 9.63 -10.06
C SER A 514 -16.65 11.03 -10.08
N THR A 515 -17.41 11.98 -10.63
CA THR A 515 -16.97 13.36 -10.79
C THR A 515 -17.95 14.30 -10.09
N THR A 516 -17.44 15.40 -9.55
CA THR A 516 -18.27 16.51 -9.08
C THR A 516 -17.91 17.74 -9.89
N GLU A 517 -18.90 18.30 -10.59
CA GLU A 517 -18.76 19.54 -11.36
C GLU A 517 -19.18 20.73 -10.51
N SER A 518 -18.26 21.25 -9.70
CA SER A 518 -18.55 22.40 -8.86
C SER A 518 -17.40 23.41 -8.90
N ALA A 519 -17.73 24.67 -9.20
CA ALA A 519 -16.75 25.75 -9.42
C ALA A 519 -16.23 26.39 -8.12
N GLY A 520 -16.31 25.67 -7.01
CA GLY A 520 -15.99 26.14 -5.67
C GLY A 520 -14.52 26.07 -5.33
N ILE A 521 -14.08 26.90 -4.38
CA ILE A 521 -12.79 26.76 -3.70
C ILE A 521 -12.96 25.81 -2.51
N LEU A 522 -12.03 24.88 -2.33
CA LEU A 522 -12.06 23.95 -1.21
C LEU A 522 -12.10 24.71 0.14
N GLY A 523 -13.01 24.34 1.02
CA GLY A 523 -13.20 24.97 2.33
C GLY A 523 -14.07 26.25 2.34
N GLN A 524 -14.56 26.71 1.18
CA GLN A 524 -15.48 27.85 1.13
C GLN A 524 -16.94 27.42 1.39
N SER A 525 -17.59 28.04 2.39
CA SER A 525 -18.98 27.72 2.74
C SER A 525 -19.93 27.91 1.56
N GLY A 526 -20.74 26.88 1.25
CA GLY A 526 -21.72 26.88 0.16
C GLY A 526 -21.17 26.49 -1.21
N TYR A 527 -19.89 26.13 -1.31
CA TYR A 527 -19.22 25.74 -2.53
C TYR A 527 -18.53 24.38 -2.38
N ALA A 528 -18.74 23.48 -3.35
CA ALA A 528 -17.97 22.25 -3.46
C ALA A 528 -16.84 22.46 -4.47
N ALA A 529 -15.64 21.96 -4.18
CA ALA A 529 -14.55 21.94 -5.16
C ALA A 529 -14.80 20.83 -6.19
N ALA A 530 -14.43 21.07 -7.46
CA ALA A 530 -14.49 20.02 -8.46
C ALA A 530 -13.57 18.88 -8.04
N SER A 531 -13.99 17.63 -8.26
CA SER A 531 -13.20 16.48 -7.81
C SER A 531 -13.29 15.30 -8.77
N CYS A 532 -12.17 14.58 -8.88
CA CYS A 532 -12.11 13.23 -9.44
C CYS A 532 -12.04 12.23 -8.29
N ARG A 533 -13.08 11.40 -8.12
CA ARG A 533 -13.15 10.42 -7.05
C ARG A 533 -13.12 9.00 -7.61
N LEU A 534 -12.16 8.21 -7.15
CA LEU A 534 -12.06 6.78 -7.40
C LEU A 534 -12.66 6.02 -6.23
N THR A 535 -13.67 5.20 -6.49
CA THR A 535 -14.39 4.40 -5.50
C THR A 535 -14.02 2.92 -5.69
N PHE A 536 -13.52 2.27 -4.65
CA PHE A 536 -13.07 0.89 -4.73
C PHE A 536 -14.25 -0.08 -4.74
N GLN A 537 -14.14 -1.14 -5.54
CA GLN A 537 -15.04 -2.30 -5.47
C GLN A 537 -14.68 -3.17 -4.27
N GLN A 538 -15.53 -4.15 -3.97
CA GLN A 538 -15.27 -5.08 -2.87
C GLN A 538 -13.94 -5.82 -3.06
N GLY A 539 -13.15 -5.92 -2.00
CA GLY A 539 -11.87 -6.63 -1.94
C GLY A 539 -10.68 -5.82 -2.45
N MET A 540 -10.91 -4.66 -3.08
CA MET A 540 -9.82 -3.80 -3.56
C MET A 540 -9.02 -3.20 -2.41
N VAL A 541 -7.71 -3.10 -2.65
CA VAL A 541 -6.74 -2.68 -1.63
C VAL A 541 -5.64 -1.84 -2.27
N LEU A 542 -5.21 -0.82 -1.55
CA LEU A 542 -3.95 -0.11 -1.75
C LEU A 542 -3.13 -0.30 -0.48
N TYR A 543 -2.01 -1.00 -0.59
CA TYR A 543 -1.16 -1.27 0.56
C TYR A 543 -0.33 -0.03 0.92
N GLY A 544 -0.15 0.18 2.23
CA GLY A 544 0.68 1.24 2.77
C GLY A 544 2.14 1.09 2.36
N ASN A 545 2.81 2.23 2.29
CA ASN A 545 4.20 2.40 1.88
C ASN A 545 4.52 1.91 0.45
N THR A 546 3.51 1.61 -0.38
CA THR A 546 3.72 1.23 -1.78
C THR A 546 3.67 2.45 -2.70
N VAL A 547 4.45 2.42 -3.80
CA VAL A 547 4.40 3.46 -4.84
C VAL A 547 3.40 3.07 -5.90
N VAL A 548 2.40 3.92 -6.11
CA VAL A 548 1.38 3.74 -7.16
C VAL A 548 1.32 4.97 -8.06
N TYR A 549 1.18 4.72 -9.36
CA TYR A 549 0.91 5.75 -10.36
C TYR A 549 -0.54 5.66 -10.83
N MET A 550 -1.15 6.82 -11.07
CA MET A 550 -2.55 6.93 -11.52
C MET A 550 -2.69 8.00 -12.60
N GLY A 551 -3.41 7.68 -13.68
CA GLY A 551 -3.84 8.66 -14.68
C GLY A 551 -5.12 9.39 -14.26
N ILE A 552 -5.21 10.67 -14.57
CA ILE A 552 -6.42 11.48 -14.45
C ILE A 552 -6.54 12.38 -15.67
N THR A 553 -7.68 12.29 -16.36
CA THR A 553 -8.05 13.17 -17.46
C THR A 553 -8.88 14.35 -16.94
N VAL A 554 -8.44 15.56 -17.26
CA VAL A 554 -9.11 16.81 -16.87
C VAL A 554 -9.33 17.73 -18.05
N ASP A 555 -10.35 18.58 -17.98
CA ASP A 555 -10.46 19.73 -18.86
C ASP A 555 -9.77 20.92 -18.19
N ASN A 556 -8.90 21.59 -18.93
CA ASN A 556 -8.20 22.76 -18.43
C ASN A 556 -9.17 23.94 -18.27
N PRO A 557 -8.92 24.83 -17.29
CA PRO A 557 -9.70 26.05 -17.11
C PRO A 557 -9.67 26.94 -18.35
N SER A 558 -10.71 27.76 -18.52
CA SER A 558 -10.77 28.77 -19.59
C SER A 558 -9.76 29.91 -19.42
N THR A 559 -9.14 30.00 -18.25
CA THR A 559 -8.10 30.98 -17.91
C THR A 559 -6.76 30.28 -17.77
N ALA A 560 -5.69 30.92 -18.26
CA ALA A 560 -4.33 30.46 -18.01
C ALA A 560 -4.01 30.57 -16.51
N LEU A 561 -3.26 29.61 -15.97
CA LEU A 561 -2.89 29.52 -14.56
C LEU A 561 -1.40 29.20 -14.45
N GLN A 562 -0.68 29.97 -13.64
CA GLN A 562 0.70 29.66 -13.33
C GLN A 562 0.78 28.48 -12.36
N GLN A 563 1.86 27.71 -12.44
CA GLN A 563 2.11 26.60 -11.51
C GLN A 563 2.24 27.09 -10.06
N SER A 564 2.79 28.29 -9.87
CA SER A 564 3.00 28.95 -8.58
C SER A 564 1.79 29.76 -8.09
N ASP A 565 0.68 29.79 -8.84
CA ASP A 565 -0.51 30.52 -8.45
C ASP A 565 -1.10 29.92 -7.16
N ALA A 566 -1.36 30.76 -6.15
CA ALA A 566 -1.91 30.33 -4.86
C ALA A 566 -3.32 29.72 -4.94
N THR A 567 -4.02 29.91 -6.06
CA THR A 567 -5.31 29.29 -6.34
C THR A 567 -5.19 27.99 -7.13
N ASN A 568 -4.06 27.75 -7.81
CA ASN A 568 -3.79 26.53 -8.56
C ASN A 568 -3.23 25.46 -7.61
N VAL A 569 -4.04 25.01 -6.65
CA VAL A 569 -3.61 24.07 -5.61
C VAL A 569 -4.38 22.76 -5.74
N TRP A 570 -3.65 21.69 -6.00
CA TRP A 570 -4.20 20.34 -6.05
C TRP A 570 -4.15 19.71 -4.67
N THR A 571 -5.21 19.01 -4.27
CA THR A 571 -5.23 18.27 -3.00
C THR A 571 -5.78 16.86 -3.18
N PHE A 572 -5.41 15.99 -2.25
CA PHE A 572 -5.74 14.57 -2.24
C PHE A 572 -6.24 14.15 -0.85
N GLU A 573 -7.25 13.29 -0.82
CA GLU A 573 -7.78 12.69 0.39
C GLU A 573 -8.10 11.20 0.15
N ALA A 574 -7.79 10.36 1.12
CA ALA A 574 -8.26 8.98 1.17
C ALA A 574 -9.34 8.85 2.24
N HIS A 575 -10.38 8.07 1.98
CA HIS A 575 -11.51 7.84 2.87
C HIS A 575 -11.76 6.34 2.98
N GLN A 576 -11.93 5.86 4.21
CA GLN A 576 -12.33 4.48 4.49
C GLN A 576 -13.56 4.49 5.39
N LYS A 577 -14.63 3.89 4.88
CA LYS A 577 -15.88 3.66 5.56
C LYS A 577 -15.74 2.42 6.45
N GLY A 578 -16.30 2.49 7.65
CA GLY A 578 -16.39 1.32 8.52
C GLY A 578 -17.78 0.72 8.54
N SER A 579 -17.98 -0.28 9.41
CA SER A 579 -19.27 -0.95 9.58
C SER A 579 -20.35 -0.05 10.18
N THR A 580 -19.96 1.09 10.78
CA THR A 580 -20.85 2.10 11.36
C THR A 580 -20.29 3.50 11.07
N PRO A 581 -21.13 4.55 11.08
CA PRO A 581 -20.67 5.93 10.83
C PRO A 581 -19.54 6.40 11.75
N THR A 582 -19.45 5.87 12.97
CA THR A 582 -18.36 6.20 13.92
C THR A 582 -17.00 5.75 13.39
N TYR A 583 -16.96 4.65 12.63
CA TYR A 583 -15.76 4.09 12.02
C TYR A 583 -15.43 4.69 10.64
N ASP A 584 -16.28 5.57 10.11
CA ASP A 584 -16.02 6.26 8.84
C ASP A 584 -14.96 7.35 9.09
N LYS A 585 -13.76 7.13 8.56
CA LYS A 585 -12.61 8.01 8.80
C LYS A 585 -11.96 8.45 7.49
N ARG A 586 -11.42 9.66 7.52
CA ARG A 586 -10.68 10.28 6.42
C ARG A 586 -9.23 10.48 6.83
N ALA A 587 -8.34 10.25 5.88
CA ALA A 587 -6.97 10.72 5.99
C ALA A 587 -6.96 12.25 6.07
N GLN A 588 -5.89 12.80 6.63
CA GLN A 588 -5.64 14.23 6.57
C GLN A 588 -5.58 14.67 5.10
N LEU A 589 -6.31 15.74 4.77
CA LEU A 589 -6.27 16.35 3.45
C LEU A 589 -4.83 16.77 3.11
N PHE A 590 -4.31 16.23 2.01
CA PHE A 590 -2.93 16.41 1.58
C PHE A 590 -2.86 17.39 0.41
N THR A 591 -2.10 18.46 0.56
CA THR A 591 -1.75 19.34 -0.57
C THR A 591 -0.59 18.73 -1.33
N LEU A 592 -0.75 18.56 -2.65
CA LEU A 592 0.29 17.96 -3.48
C LEU A 592 1.59 18.77 -3.39
N ALA A 593 2.72 18.05 -3.42
CA ALA A 593 4.03 18.64 -3.23
C ALA A 593 5.06 17.92 -4.10
N GLN A 594 6.19 18.59 -4.36
CA GLN A 594 7.33 17.90 -4.94
C GLN A 594 7.90 16.90 -3.91
N PRO A 595 8.18 15.64 -4.33
CA PRO A 595 8.79 14.64 -3.48
C PRO A 595 10.25 15.02 -3.14
N SER A 596 10.78 14.48 -2.03
CA SER A 596 12.13 14.77 -1.57
C SER A 596 13.11 13.63 -1.91
N THR A 597 14.39 13.98 -2.12
CA THR A 597 15.49 13.01 -2.20
C THR A 597 15.85 12.39 -0.85
N THR A 598 15.43 13.03 0.24
CA THR A 598 15.71 12.63 1.63
C THR A 598 14.48 12.13 2.37
N ALA A 599 13.37 11.90 1.65
CA ALA A 599 12.18 11.32 2.24
C ALA A 599 12.50 9.93 2.81
N ALA A 600 12.02 9.65 4.03
CA ALA A 600 12.15 8.33 4.64
C ALA A 600 11.41 7.26 3.82
N LEU A 601 10.27 7.65 3.23
CA LEU A 601 9.45 6.80 2.38
C LEU A 601 9.50 7.26 0.93
N ALA A 602 9.80 6.31 0.07
CA ALA A 602 9.85 6.37 -1.37
C ALA A 602 10.57 7.64 -1.89
N PRO A 603 11.85 7.84 -1.53
CA PRO A 603 12.63 8.95 -2.04
C PRO A 603 12.74 8.86 -3.57
N VAL A 604 12.82 10.02 -4.22
CA VAL A 604 13.06 10.10 -5.67
C VAL A 604 14.44 10.65 -5.95
N ALA A 605 15.09 10.15 -7.01
CA ALA A 605 16.39 10.66 -7.42
C ALA A 605 16.30 12.09 -8.00
N SER A 606 15.21 12.38 -8.71
CA SER A 606 15.01 13.63 -9.46
C SER A 606 13.67 14.30 -9.11
N PRO A 607 13.60 15.07 -8.00
CA PRO A 607 12.39 15.81 -7.61
C PRO A 607 11.84 16.74 -8.69
N SER A 608 12.70 17.27 -9.56
CA SER A 608 12.33 18.17 -10.65
C SER A 608 11.44 17.52 -11.71
N ASP A 609 11.43 16.19 -11.79
CA ASP A 609 10.53 15.44 -12.67
C ASP A 609 9.08 15.38 -12.13
N PHE A 610 8.84 15.97 -10.97
CA PHE A 610 7.55 16.02 -10.31
C PHE A 610 7.18 17.45 -9.96
N SER A 611 5.90 17.68 -9.72
CA SER A 611 5.36 18.99 -9.36
C SER A 611 4.19 18.90 -8.39
N ALA A 612 3.98 19.98 -7.65
CA ALA A 612 2.79 20.15 -6.82
C ALA A 612 1.54 20.44 -7.66
N ASN A 613 1.70 21.24 -8.73
CA ASN A 613 0.61 21.78 -9.54
C ASN A 613 0.97 21.70 -11.03
N VAL A 614 -0.04 21.78 -11.89
CA VAL A 614 0.13 21.84 -13.36
C VAL A 614 -0.11 23.26 -13.85
N ALA A 615 0.79 23.80 -14.67
CA ALA A 615 0.56 25.08 -15.35
C ALA A 615 -0.46 24.92 -16.48
N VAL A 616 -1.37 25.89 -16.61
CA VAL A 616 -2.27 26.01 -17.76
C VAL A 616 -1.75 27.13 -18.63
N LEU A 617 -1.17 26.75 -19.77
CA LEU A 617 -0.61 27.69 -20.72
C LEU A 617 -1.73 28.46 -21.39
N GLY A 618 -1.50 29.73 -21.64
CA GLY A 618 -2.40 30.47 -22.50
C GLY A 618 -2.07 30.26 -23.98
N LYS A 619 -2.98 30.66 -24.87
CA LYS A 619 -2.88 30.41 -26.31
C LYS A 619 -2.27 31.61 -27.02
N LEU A 620 -1.49 31.31 -28.05
CA LEU A 620 -1.18 32.27 -29.11
C LEU A 620 -2.23 32.08 -30.21
N SER A 621 -2.57 33.17 -30.90
CA SER A 621 -3.50 33.14 -32.01
C SER A 621 -3.05 34.08 -33.12
N GLU A 622 -3.56 33.85 -34.32
CA GLU A 622 -3.26 34.66 -35.51
C GLU A 622 -1.74 34.76 -35.79
N GLU A 623 -1.04 33.62 -35.69
CA GLU A 623 0.38 33.56 -35.97
C GLU A 623 0.64 33.81 -37.46
N VAL A 624 1.45 34.82 -37.76
CA VAL A 624 1.88 35.14 -39.12
C VAL A 624 3.40 35.25 -39.14
N ILE A 625 4.01 34.46 -40.00
CA ILE A 625 5.44 34.50 -40.24
C ILE A 625 5.69 35.17 -41.59
N ILE A 626 6.41 36.29 -41.58
CA ILE A 626 6.71 37.08 -42.78
C ILE A 626 8.23 37.15 -42.97
N PRO A 627 8.80 36.50 -43.99
CA PRO A 627 10.20 36.68 -44.35
C PRO A 627 10.38 37.98 -45.15
N THR A 628 11.51 38.66 -44.96
CA THR A 628 11.84 39.87 -45.72
C THR A 628 12.34 39.58 -47.14
N ASN A 629 12.77 38.36 -47.46
CA ASN A 629 13.36 38.00 -48.75
C ASN A 629 13.10 36.54 -49.20
N PHE A 630 12.35 36.35 -50.29
CA PHE A 630 12.02 35.01 -50.79
C PHE A 630 13.11 34.38 -51.69
N ALA A 631 14.27 35.02 -51.88
CA ALA A 631 15.32 34.49 -52.75
C ALA A 631 16.08 33.32 -52.11
N ALA A 632 16.27 32.24 -52.88
CA ALA A 632 17.02 31.06 -52.45
C ALA A 632 18.47 31.42 -52.09
N GLY A 633 18.91 31.04 -50.88
CA GLY A 633 20.26 31.30 -50.37
C GLY A 633 20.51 32.74 -49.90
N ALA A 634 19.49 33.60 -49.88
CA ALA A 634 19.62 34.96 -49.36
C ALA A 634 19.44 35.01 -47.84
N TRP A 635 20.15 35.94 -47.19
CA TRP A 635 19.91 36.31 -45.80
C TRP A 635 18.49 36.85 -45.64
N ASN A 636 17.82 36.38 -44.60
CA ASN A 636 16.44 36.69 -44.30
C ASN A 636 16.29 37.19 -42.88
N GLU A 637 15.43 38.19 -42.71
CA GLU A 637 14.88 38.56 -41.41
C GLU A 637 13.45 38.01 -41.37
N LEU A 638 13.15 37.26 -40.32
CA LEU A 638 11.84 36.64 -40.13
C LEU A 638 11.08 37.44 -39.08
N GLN A 639 9.94 38.01 -39.47
CA GLN A 639 9.04 38.69 -38.54
C GLN A 639 7.92 37.74 -38.17
N ILE A 640 7.75 37.49 -36.88
CA ILE A 640 6.68 36.63 -36.34
C ILE A 640 5.70 37.53 -35.61
N PHE A 641 4.47 37.57 -36.09
CA PHE A 641 3.36 38.27 -35.47
C PHE A 641 2.46 37.23 -34.82
N PHE A 642 1.96 37.53 -33.63
CA PHE A 642 0.98 36.69 -32.93
C PHE A 642 0.20 37.56 -31.95
N LYS A 643 -0.96 37.07 -31.52
CA LYS A 643 -1.77 37.65 -30.45
C LYS A 643 -1.69 36.76 -29.23
N THR A 644 -1.40 37.34 -28.07
CA THR A 644 -1.56 36.64 -26.81
C THR A 644 -3.01 36.79 -26.34
N GLU A 645 -3.62 35.66 -25.96
CA GLU A 645 -4.99 35.66 -25.43
C GLU A 645 -5.04 35.78 -23.89
N GLN A 646 -3.89 36.03 -23.24
CA GLN A 646 -3.69 36.10 -21.80
C GLN A 646 -2.65 37.18 -21.48
N GLU A 647 -2.67 37.68 -20.24
CA GLU A 647 -1.62 38.57 -19.75
C GLU A 647 -0.34 37.78 -19.50
N CYS A 648 0.79 38.35 -19.93
CA CYS A 648 2.10 37.68 -19.90
C CYS A 648 3.03 38.23 -18.78
N GLY A 649 2.47 38.90 -17.77
CA GLY A 649 3.25 39.58 -16.71
C GLY A 649 3.89 40.89 -17.18
N THR A 650 4.85 41.42 -16.41
CA THR A 650 5.63 42.62 -16.76
C THR A 650 7.09 42.28 -17.09
N ALA A 651 7.77 43.11 -17.89
CA ALA A 651 9.16 42.86 -18.31
C ALA A 651 10.13 42.78 -17.11
N GLU A 652 9.76 43.38 -15.98
CA GLU A 652 10.52 43.36 -14.73
C GLU A 652 10.42 42.02 -13.99
N ASP A 653 9.35 41.24 -14.23
CA ASP A 653 9.11 39.96 -13.56
C ASP A 653 9.88 38.79 -14.19
N GLY A 654 10.49 38.99 -15.38
CA GLY A 654 11.16 37.93 -16.14
C GLY A 654 10.26 36.75 -16.53
N ALA A 655 8.93 36.91 -16.40
CA ALA A 655 7.96 35.82 -16.33
C ALA A 655 7.51 35.26 -17.69
N ALA A 656 7.76 35.96 -18.80
CA ALA A 656 7.41 35.49 -20.13
C ALA A 656 8.62 35.44 -21.05
N GLN A 657 8.81 34.29 -21.68
CA GLN A 657 9.80 34.05 -22.72
C GLN A 657 9.08 33.55 -23.97
N VAL A 658 9.50 34.05 -25.13
CA VAL A 658 9.01 33.59 -26.42
C VAL A 658 10.11 32.75 -27.05
N TRP A 659 9.82 31.47 -27.25
CA TRP A 659 10.73 30.53 -27.90
C TRP A 659 10.26 30.31 -29.33
N VAL A 660 11.20 30.39 -30.27
CA VAL A 660 10.97 30.10 -31.68
C VAL A 660 11.87 28.95 -32.05
N GLU A 661 11.28 27.78 -32.28
CA GLU A 661 12.02 26.60 -32.71
C GLU A 661 12.07 26.54 -34.24
N ALA A 662 13.29 26.47 -34.78
CA ALA A 662 13.51 26.40 -36.22
C ALA A 662 13.40 24.96 -36.72
N PRO A 663 12.83 24.70 -37.91
CA PRO A 663 12.92 23.40 -38.55
C PRO A 663 14.38 22.98 -38.77
N ALA A 664 14.63 21.67 -38.85
CA ALA A 664 15.96 21.14 -39.13
C ALA A 664 16.59 21.79 -40.38
N GLY A 665 17.80 22.35 -40.21
CA GLY A 665 18.54 23.05 -41.26
C GLY A 665 18.36 24.57 -41.30
N PHE A 666 17.49 25.14 -40.45
CA PHE A 666 17.40 26.57 -40.22
C PHE A 666 18.12 26.93 -38.92
N ASP A 667 18.95 27.97 -38.97
CA ASP A 667 19.64 28.52 -37.79
C ASP A 667 19.36 30.02 -37.74
N PHE A 668 18.70 30.47 -36.67
CA PHE A 668 18.41 31.88 -36.48
C PHE A 668 19.65 32.67 -36.03
N THR A 669 20.73 32.00 -35.59
CA THR A 669 22.05 32.52 -35.13
C THR A 669 22.03 33.57 -34.02
N ASN A 670 20.95 34.33 -33.87
CA ASN A 670 20.73 35.41 -32.91
C ASN A 670 19.43 35.17 -32.13
N TYR A 671 19.36 35.72 -30.92
CA TYR A 671 18.10 35.78 -30.17
C TYR A 671 17.07 36.65 -30.90
N CYS A 672 15.81 36.24 -30.86
CA CYS A 672 14.71 37.04 -31.40
C CYS A 672 14.57 38.35 -30.62
N ALA A 673 14.44 39.48 -31.32
CA ALA A 673 14.07 40.74 -30.69
C ALA A 673 12.55 40.75 -30.49
N LEU A 674 12.10 40.77 -29.23
CA LEU A 674 10.69 40.87 -28.89
C LEU A 674 10.27 42.33 -28.85
N LEU A 675 9.22 42.70 -29.59
CA LEU A 675 8.71 44.07 -29.66
C LEU A 675 7.18 44.06 -29.55
N THR A 676 6.64 44.89 -28.65
CA THR A 676 5.20 45.16 -28.59
C THR A 676 4.84 46.17 -29.69
N LEU A 677 3.83 45.85 -30.51
CA LEU A 677 3.36 46.75 -31.55
C LEU A 677 2.72 48.02 -30.94
N GLY A 678 2.60 49.08 -31.73
CA GLY A 678 1.96 50.32 -31.29
C GLY A 678 0.48 50.15 -30.93
N ASP A 679 -0.06 51.06 -30.13
CA ASP A 679 -1.45 51.06 -29.62
C ASP A 679 -2.51 50.89 -30.73
N ASN A 680 -2.21 51.39 -31.93
CA ASN A 680 -3.04 51.30 -33.13
C ASN A 680 -3.28 49.86 -33.62
N TYR A 681 -2.50 48.88 -33.15
CA TYR A 681 -2.67 47.46 -33.45
C TYR A 681 -3.55 46.72 -32.43
N PHE A 682 -3.88 47.36 -31.30
CA PHE A 682 -4.76 46.80 -30.28
C PHE A 682 -6.18 47.34 -30.48
N VAL A 683 -7.05 46.51 -31.05
CA VAL A 683 -8.47 46.85 -31.20
C VAL A 683 -9.12 46.80 -29.80
N PRO A 684 -9.92 47.81 -29.38
CA PRO A 684 -10.51 47.84 -28.03
C PRO A 684 -11.55 46.73 -27.74
N GLU A 685 -12.26 46.24 -28.77
CA GLU A 685 -13.35 45.26 -28.62
C GLU A 685 -13.35 44.14 -29.70
N PRO A 686 -12.26 43.37 -29.89
CA PRO A 686 -12.35 42.11 -30.62
C PRO A 686 -13.06 41.04 -29.77
N ALA A 687 -13.63 40.02 -30.43
CA ALA A 687 -14.25 38.88 -29.76
C ALA A 687 -13.30 38.14 -28.79
N ILE A 688 -11.99 38.25 -29.01
CA ILE A 688 -10.92 37.79 -28.11
C ILE A 688 -9.97 38.98 -27.88
N PRO A 689 -9.93 39.58 -26.68
CA PRO A 689 -9.09 40.75 -26.40
C PRO A 689 -7.60 40.41 -26.53
N THR A 690 -6.90 41.15 -27.40
CA THR A 690 -5.44 41.04 -27.54
C THR A 690 -4.77 41.73 -26.36
N ARG A 691 -3.96 40.97 -25.61
CA ARG A 691 -3.20 41.51 -24.47
C ARG A 691 -1.80 41.93 -24.92
N ARG A 692 -1.20 42.88 -24.22
CA ARG A 692 0.18 43.31 -24.50
C ARG A 692 1.16 42.28 -23.97
N LEU A 693 2.28 42.14 -24.68
CA LEU A 693 3.46 41.50 -24.14
C LEU A 693 4.13 42.45 -23.13
N PRO A 694 4.92 41.91 -22.19
CA PRO A 694 5.54 42.67 -21.11
C PRO A 694 6.49 43.77 -21.58
#